data_AF-A0A7W3Z691-F1
#
_entry.id   AF-A0A7W3Z691-F1
#
_cell.length_a   1.000
_cell.length_b   1.000
_cell.length_c   1.000
_cell.angle_alpha   90.00
_cell.angle_beta   90.00
_cell.angle_gamma   90.00
#
_symmetry.space_group_name_H-M   'P 1'
#
loop_
_entity.id
_entity.type
_entity.pdbx_description
1 polymer ?
#
loop_
_entity_poly.entity_id
_entity_poly.type
_entity_poly.pdbx_seq_one_letter_code
_entity_poly.pdbx_strand_id
1 'polypeptide(L)'
;MDKLFEYIKQELSIEEITYILYRYVEGISENEALSYINSLIDAQILVSNLEICLNNGEDALSQIIYFYDSNLNQFESCNELNIYFNQLKKINVLLSNIDKKVGNSTDEYKKICYLLNEINVPYKFTRLVNVVTKKTNKIEILTDSDICKIKKAIEILNLFSRNLEEEDNEISLLGEFKASFLRRYEDKEIPLLVALDNELGIGYLQDRVENNYYSELIDDLDWNKEEDKIEKIYFDKKVHLFWMRKFQKSTINEIDLNEEDLSFLDPKDTLLSKTFSVMINKTSKHIIIDSVGGASCLNLLSRFSHTDLEIAKHVAKVVDIENESENVIQVELLHVPGEDSANIIMRKVNRLHELTLLTKSTKNIKKISLDDIYISVRDNQIVLRSKTLNKEINVFHTSVHNYHYNSLPVYQFLCDLQYQNNSKGLSLNLGKLNTKFFDYRPRIIFGKEIVLSLATWYIYKDDLFLKNEKSNHLKLVYNYLKQKKIPRYVYLQKGDNKLLIDIENSNLLNLILEDLKKTSVITLVECLYDLDNEQYDNELVIPFVNLDYKETMYHLKRKIDKVSRVSGFVPGSSWLYYKIYVSVRIAEEVLVKSISPLVDDLCQKKIIKKWFFLKYRDTDFHIRIRFELNEKFSNNIQQVIDRFNFFIKNFLDSNQIWKIDLSTYERELERYNWESIDLAESFFYYDSRLILQLISKTKEDNIGNLLWLFSLRCIDRYLDLFEFSLLEKQGIMCYLTKYFKRNLN
;
A
#
# COMPACT_ATOMS: atom_id res chain seq x y z
N MET A 1 22.80 -4.12 -25.61
CA MET A 1 21.77 -4.38 -24.58
C MET A 1 20.45 -4.81 -25.20
N ASP A 2 19.78 -3.99 -26.00
CA ASP A 2 18.43 -4.29 -26.54
C ASP A 2 18.34 -5.67 -27.23
N LYS A 3 19.33 -5.99 -28.08
CA LYS A 3 19.41 -7.29 -28.74
C LYS A 3 19.59 -8.44 -27.75
N LEU A 4 20.36 -8.23 -26.68
CA LEU A 4 20.60 -9.23 -25.66
C LEU A 4 19.30 -9.58 -24.90
N PHE A 5 18.50 -8.57 -24.55
CA PHE A 5 17.22 -8.74 -23.85
C PHE A 5 16.13 -9.40 -24.70
N GLU A 6 16.22 -9.36 -26.03
CA GLU A 6 15.33 -10.17 -26.88
C GLU A 6 15.53 -11.68 -26.68
N TYR A 7 16.77 -12.12 -26.42
CA TYR A 7 17.13 -13.54 -26.26
C TYR A 7 17.09 -14.03 -24.80
N ILE A 8 17.34 -13.16 -23.82
CA ILE A 8 17.37 -13.51 -22.37
C ILE A 8 15.95 -13.72 -21.77
N LYS A 9 14.91 -13.82 -22.61
CA LYS A 9 13.58 -14.27 -22.14
C LYS A 9 13.56 -15.72 -21.64
N GLN A 10 14.64 -16.45 -21.87
CA GLN A 10 14.91 -17.81 -21.37
C GLN A 10 16.27 -17.85 -20.69
N GLU A 11 16.49 -18.85 -19.83
CA GLU A 11 17.78 -19.10 -19.20
C GLU A 11 18.81 -19.49 -20.27
N LEU A 12 19.99 -18.86 -20.23
CA LEU A 12 21.10 -19.08 -21.16
C LEU A 12 22.42 -19.17 -20.38
N SER A 13 23.39 -19.92 -20.91
CA SER A 13 24.72 -19.98 -20.33
C SER A 13 25.53 -18.70 -20.60
N ILE A 14 26.58 -18.45 -19.81
CA ILE A 14 27.46 -17.30 -20.02
C ILE A 14 28.11 -17.37 -21.41
N GLU A 15 28.50 -18.56 -21.86
CA GLU A 15 29.07 -18.79 -23.18
C GLU A 15 28.07 -18.47 -24.30
N GLU A 16 26.81 -18.89 -24.16
CA GLU A 16 25.75 -18.59 -25.13
C GLU A 16 25.49 -17.09 -25.23
N ILE A 17 25.37 -16.40 -24.09
CA ILE A 17 25.14 -14.95 -24.03
C ILE A 17 26.34 -14.19 -24.61
N THR A 18 27.56 -14.62 -24.29
CA THR A 18 28.80 -14.04 -24.82
C THR A 18 28.89 -14.22 -26.33
N TYR A 19 28.57 -15.41 -26.84
CA TYR A 19 28.55 -15.70 -28.28
C TYR A 19 27.51 -14.85 -29.02
N ILE A 20 26.32 -14.67 -28.45
CA ILE A 20 25.29 -13.79 -29.01
C ILE A 20 25.84 -12.36 -29.10
N LEU A 21 26.41 -11.83 -28.02
CA LEU A 21 26.91 -10.45 -28.00
C LEU A 21 28.06 -10.26 -29.01
N TYR A 22 29.02 -11.18 -29.03
CA TYR A 22 30.14 -11.20 -29.98
C TYR A 22 29.69 -11.24 -31.45
N ARG A 23 28.65 -12.04 -31.77
CA ARG A 23 28.18 -12.19 -33.15
C ARG A 23 27.42 -10.97 -33.67
N TYR A 24 26.70 -10.27 -32.80
CA TYR A 24 25.79 -9.19 -33.20
C TYR A 24 26.40 -7.79 -33.09
N VAL A 25 27.54 -7.65 -32.41
CA VAL A 25 28.25 -6.37 -32.28
C VAL A 25 29.54 -6.45 -33.10
N GLU A 26 29.62 -5.65 -34.16
CA GLU A 26 30.83 -5.60 -34.98
C GLU A 26 32.00 -4.96 -34.22
N GLY A 27 33.19 -5.53 -34.38
CA GLY A 27 34.45 -4.93 -33.90
C GLY A 27 34.81 -5.19 -32.44
N ILE A 28 34.05 -6.02 -31.71
CA ILE A 28 34.42 -6.46 -30.36
C ILE A 28 35.03 -7.86 -30.37
N SER A 29 35.94 -8.10 -29.44
CA SER A 29 36.49 -9.43 -29.15
C SER A 29 35.57 -10.22 -28.21
N GLU A 30 35.71 -11.54 -28.21
CA GLU A 30 35.00 -12.43 -27.29
C GLU A 30 35.32 -12.10 -25.81
N ASN A 31 36.55 -11.69 -25.52
CA ASN A 31 36.97 -11.27 -24.17
C ASN A 31 36.28 -9.98 -23.72
N GLU A 32 36.13 -8.99 -24.61
CA GLU A 32 35.40 -7.75 -24.31
C GLU A 32 33.91 -8.04 -24.09
N ALA A 33 33.33 -8.94 -24.89
CA ALA A 33 31.95 -9.40 -24.69
C ALA A 33 31.77 -10.05 -23.31
N LEU A 34 32.66 -10.96 -22.93
CA LEU A 34 32.62 -11.64 -21.63
C LEU A 34 32.79 -10.65 -20.47
N SER A 35 33.74 -9.71 -20.58
CA SER A 35 33.94 -8.66 -19.57
C SER A 35 32.68 -7.80 -19.41
N TYR A 36 31.99 -7.49 -20.50
CA TYR A 36 30.74 -6.76 -20.46
C TYR A 36 29.62 -7.57 -19.79
N ILE A 37 29.47 -8.86 -20.14
CA ILE A 37 28.48 -9.73 -19.48
C ILE A 37 28.74 -9.84 -17.97
N ASN A 38 29.99 -10.01 -17.55
CA ASN A 38 30.34 -10.00 -16.13
C ASN A 38 29.95 -8.68 -15.45
N SER A 39 30.18 -7.53 -16.10
CA SER A 39 29.74 -6.24 -15.56
C SER A 39 28.22 -6.13 -15.41
N LEU A 40 27.43 -6.78 -16.28
CA LEU A 40 25.96 -6.82 -16.16
C LEU A 40 25.51 -7.75 -15.02
N ILE A 41 26.24 -8.82 -14.76
CA ILE A 41 26.00 -9.72 -13.62
C ILE A 41 26.34 -9.00 -12.31
N ASP A 42 27.50 -8.34 -12.25
CA ASP A 42 27.95 -7.56 -11.09
C ASP A 42 26.97 -6.43 -10.77
N ALA A 43 26.42 -5.77 -11.81
CA ALA A 43 25.37 -4.75 -11.67
C ALA A 43 23.97 -5.31 -11.39
N GLN A 44 23.81 -6.64 -11.25
CA GLN A 44 22.53 -7.35 -11.07
C GLN A 44 21.47 -7.09 -12.15
N ILE A 45 21.90 -6.65 -13.34
CA ILE A 45 21.04 -6.54 -14.52
C ILE A 45 20.76 -7.94 -15.08
N LEU A 46 21.75 -8.82 -15.00
CA LEU A 46 21.61 -10.25 -15.23
C LEU A 46 21.70 -10.98 -13.89
N VAL A 47 20.71 -11.82 -13.61
CA VAL A 47 20.62 -12.60 -12.37
C VAL A 47 20.79 -14.08 -12.65
N SER A 48 21.48 -14.75 -11.72
CA SER A 48 21.83 -16.16 -11.86
C SER A 48 20.62 -17.08 -11.73
N ASN A 49 20.60 -18.15 -12.52
CA ASN A 49 19.66 -19.24 -12.32
C ASN A 49 20.00 -20.12 -11.10
N LEU A 50 20.90 -19.70 -10.19
CA LEU A 50 21.09 -20.29 -8.87
C LEU A 50 20.16 -19.68 -7.80
N GLU A 51 19.52 -18.54 -8.07
CA GLU A 51 18.68 -17.86 -7.09
C GLU A 51 17.60 -18.75 -6.46
N ILE A 52 17.30 -18.53 -5.19
CA ILE A 52 16.24 -19.27 -4.48
C ILE A 52 14.85 -18.75 -4.87
N CYS A 53 13.87 -19.66 -4.89
CA CYS A 53 12.46 -19.32 -4.99
C CYS A 53 11.85 -19.29 -3.59
N LEU A 54 11.24 -18.16 -3.23
CA LEU A 54 10.65 -17.95 -1.90
C LEU A 54 9.32 -18.72 -1.70
N ASN A 55 8.65 -19.13 -2.78
CA ASN A 55 7.30 -19.71 -2.75
C ASN A 55 7.24 -21.19 -3.19
N ASN A 56 8.39 -21.84 -3.37
CA ASN A 56 8.46 -23.23 -3.84
C ASN A 56 8.06 -24.27 -2.76
N GLY A 57 7.99 -23.86 -1.48
CA GLY A 57 7.69 -24.76 -0.37
C GLY A 57 8.83 -25.68 0.05
N GLU A 58 10.05 -25.45 -0.45
CA GLU A 58 11.28 -26.15 -0.05
C GLU A 58 12.26 -25.16 0.58
N ASP A 59 13.09 -25.61 1.53
CA ASP A 59 14.12 -24.79 2.14
C ASP A 59 15.25 -24.42 1.15
N ALA A 60 16.00 -23.35 1.45
CA ALA A 60 17.01 -22.81 0.55
C ALA A 60 18.15 -23.80 0.27
N LEU A 61 18.58 -24.58 1.28
CA LEU A 61 19.66 -25.55 1.14
C LEU A 61 19.23 -26.69 0.21
N SER A 62 18.02 -27.20 0.37
CA SER A 62 17.44 -28.21 -0.53
C SER A 62 17.34 -27.71 -1.97
N GLN A 63 16.93 -26.47 -2.19
CA GLN A 63 16.86 -25.87 -3.54
C GLN A 63 18.26 -25.78 -4.19
N ILE A 64 19.28 -25.37 -3.43
CA ILE A 64 20.67 -25.28 -3.90
C ILE A 64 21.21 -26.68 -4.26
N ILE A 65 20.98 -27.68 -3.40
CA ILE A 65 21.37 -29.07 -3.67
C ILE A 65 20.67 -29.61 -4.91
N TYR A 66 19.36 -29.37 -5.04
CA TYR A 66 18.57 -29.79 -6.20
C TYR A 66 19.05 -29.16 -7.51
N PHE A 67 19.39 -27.86 -7.48
CA PHE A 67 19.96 -27.17 -8.63
C PHE A 67 21.23 -27.85 -9.12
N TYR A 68 22.14 -28.19 -8.21
CA TYR A 68 23.38 -28.89 -8.55
C TYR A 68 23.11 -30.30 -9.08
N ASP A 69 22.25 -31.07 -8.40
CA ASP A 69 21.90 -32.43 -8.80
C ASP A 69 21.25 -32.48 -10.20
N SER A 70 20.44 -31.48 -10.54
CA SER A 70 19.79 -31.37 -11.84
C SER A 70 20.74 -31.00 -12.97
N ASN A 71 21.93 -30.46 -12.65
CA ASN A 71 22.92 -29.97 -13.61
C ASN A 71 24.27 -30.69 -13.50
N LEU A 72 24.32 -31.87 -12.86
CA LEU A 72 25.55 -32.65 -12.63
C LEU A 72 26.39 -32.82 -13.89
N ASN A 73 25.78 -33.13 -15.03
CA ASN A 73 26.49 -33.35 -16.30
C ASN A 73 27.29 -32.11 -16.76
N GLN A 74 26.88 -30.91 -16.35
CA GLN A 74 27.58 -29.66 -16.67
C GLN A 74 28.70 -29.37 -15.67
N PHE A 75 28.60 -29.89 -14.44
CA PHE A 75 29.53 -29.60 -13.33
C PHE A 75 30.51 -30.72 -13.02
N GLU A 76 30.35 -31.91 -13.61
CA GLU A 76 31.14 -33.10 -13.30
C GLU A 76 32.66 -32.87 -13.40
N SER A 77 33.09 -32.00 -14.32
CA SER A 77 34.50 -31.61 -14.53
C SER A 77 35.06 -30.62 -13.50
N CYS A 78 34.22 -29.99 -12.68
CA CYS A 78 34.62 -28.99 -11.70
C CYS A 78 34.76 -29.60 -10.29
N ASN A 79 35.97 -30.10 -10.00
CA ASN A 79 36.28 -30.74 -8.71
C ASN A 79 35.99 -29.85 -7.49
N GLU A 80 36.18 -28.54 -7.62
CA GLU A 80 35.93 -27.60 -6.53
C GLU A 80 34.44 -27.54 -6.18
N LEU A 81 33.55 -27.34 -7.16
CA LEU A 81 32.10 -27.36 -6.95
C LEU A 81 31.65 -28.71 -6.36
N ASN A 82 32.19 -29.83 -6.85
CA ASN A 82 31.90 -31.15 -6.30
C ASN A 82 32.19 -31.22 -4.79
N ILE A 83 33.26 -30.60 -4.30
CA ILE A 83 33.59 -30.54 -2.88
C ILE A 83 32.55 -29.72 -2.11
N TYR A 84 32.22 -28.51 -2.58
CA TYR A 84 31.22 -27.64 -1.93
C TYR A 84 29.88 -28.37 -1.76
N PHE A 85 29.31 -28.89 -2.84
CA PHE A 85 27.99 -29.51 -2.81
C PHE A 85 27.95 -30.83 -2.02
N ASN A 86 29.04 -31.60 -2.02
CA ASN A 86 29.14 -32.78 -1.15
C ASN A 86 29.11 -32.41 0.34
N GLN A 87 29.76 -31.31 0.74
CA GLN A 87 29.69 -30.84 2.11
C GLN A 87 28.30 -30.30 2.47
N LEU A 88 27.66 -29.54 1.56
CA LEU A 88 26.28 -29.08 1.73
C LEU A 88 25.29 -30.26 1.90
N LYS A 89 25.44 -31.34 1.12
CA LYS A 89 24.65 -32.57 1.28
C LYS A 89 24.83 -33.21 2.65
N LYS A 90 26.07 -33.29 3.16
CA LYS A 90 26.32 -33.79 4.52
C LYS A 90 25.69 -32.91 5.58
N ILE A 91 25.78 -31.58 5.42
CA ILE A 91 25.12 -30.62 6.31
C ILE A 91 23.60 -30.85 6.31
N ASN A 92 22.98 -31.05 5.15
CA ASN A 92 21.55 -31.32 5.05
C ASN A 92 21.13 -32.59 5.80
N VAL A 93 21.94 -33.65 5.72
CA VAL A 93 21.72 -34.89 6.49
C VAL A 93 21.87 -34.65 8.00
N LEU A 94 22.84 -33.84 8.43
CA LEU A 94 23.01 -33.48 9.85
C LEU A 94 21.80 -32.71 10.37
N LEU A 95 21.32 -31.71 9.63
CA LEU A 95 20.11 -30.95 9.97
C LEU A 95 18.88 -31.86 10.08
N SER A 96 18.68 -32.75 9.10
CA SER A 96 17.60 -33.75 9.13
C SER A 96 17.68 -34.70 10.34
N ASN A 97 18.87 -34.94 10.90
CA ASN A 97 19.03 -35.72 12.13
C ASN A 97 18.75 -34.90 13.39
N ILE A 98 19.11 -33.62 13.40
CA ILE A 98 18.82 -32.67 14.49
C ILE A 98 17.31 -32.51 14.66
N ASP A 99 16.55 -32.44 13.57
CA ASP A 99 15.08 -32.26 13.60
C ASP A 99 14.31 -33.43 14.24
N LYS A 100 14.94 -34.60 14.41
CA LYS A 100 14.29 -35.77 15.00
C LYS A 100 14.01 -35.65 16.49
N LYS A 101 14.66 -34.73 17.20
CA LYS A 101 14.46 -34.54 18.64
C LYS A 101 14.71 -33.10 19.09
N VAL A 102 14.06 -32.69 20.17
CA VAL A 102 14.34 -31.43 20.86
C VAL A 102 15.40 -31.67 21.94
N GLY A 103 16.28 -30.69 22.17
CA GLY A 103 17.37 -30.80 23.16
C GLY A 103 18.65 -31.46 22.62
N ASN A 104 19.02 -31.17 21.38
CA ASN A 104 20.27 -31.65 20.79
C ASN A 104 21.52 -31.08 21.49
N SER A 105 22.60 -31.85 21.53
CA SER A 105 23.90 -31.38 22.04
C SER A 105 24.47 -30.28 21.15
N THR A 106 25.20 -29.33 21.75
CA THR A 106 25.95 -28.31 21.03
C THR A 106 26.94 -28.91 20.02
N ASP A 107 27.41 -30.13 20.24
CA ASP A 107 28.42 -30.77 19.38
C ASP A 107 27.87 -31.13 17.99
N GLU A 108 26.56 -31.40 17.85
CA GLU A 108 25.95 -31.63 16.53
C GLU A 108 26.02 -30.36 15.66
N TYR A 109 25.80 -29.18 16.25
CA TYR A 109 25.93 -27.90 15.55
C TYR A 109 27.39 -27.53 15.24
N LYS A 110 28.34 -27.91 16.11
CA LYS A 110 29.78 -27.73 15.83
C LYS A 110 30.25 -28.56 14.64
N LYS A 111 29.67 -29.75 14.41
CA LYS A 111 29.96 -30.54 13.20
C LYS A 111 29.57 -29.79 11.93
N ILE A 112 28.43 -29.09 11.94
CA ILE A 112 28.01 -28.23 10.82
C ILE A 112 29.03 -27.11 10.59
N CYS A 113 29.46 -26.44 11.66
CA CYS A 113 30.48 -25.39 11.61
C CYS A 113 31.80 -25.89 11.01
N TYR A 114 32.23 -27.10 11.40
CA TYR A 114 33.42 -27.74 10.86
C TYR A 114 33.31 -27.94 9.34
N LEU A 115 32.19 -28.49 8.85
CA LEU A 115 31.97 -28.71 7.42
C LEU A 115 31.93 -27.40 6.62
N LEU A 116 31.35 -26.33 7.18
CA LEU A 116 31.34 -25.00 6.56
C LEU A 116 32.74 -24.37 6.50
N ASN A 117 33.55 -24.57 7.54
CA ASN A 117 34.93 -24.09 7.57
C ASN A 117 35.80 -24.82 6.52
N GLU A 118 35.57 -26.10 6.25
CA GLU A 118 36.30 -26.84 5.21
C GLU A 118 36.10 -26.26 3.80
N ILE A 119 34.99 -25.56 3.58
CA ILE A 119 34.65 -24.90 2.30
C ILE A 119 34.71 -23.37 2.38
N ASN A 120 35.33 -22.82 3.43
CA ASN A 120 35.53 -21.37 3.62
C ASN A 120 34.24 -20.52 3.49
N VAL A 121 33.08 -21.06 3.84
CA VAL A 121 31.82 -20.29 3.82
C VAL A 121 31.74 -19.42 5.07
N PRO A 122 31.63 -18.08 4.95
CA PRO A 122 31.50 -17.21 6.11
C PRO A 122 30.11 -17.38 6.77
N TYR A 123 30.09 -17.43 8.10
CA TYR A 123 28.84 -17.49 8.86
C TYR A 123 28.96 -16.76 10.22
N LYS A 124 27.81 -16.37 10.76
CA LYS A 124 27.68 -15.95 12.16
C LYS A 124 27.06 -17.10 12.94
N PHE A 125 27.78 -17.65 13.91
CA PHE A 125 27.33 -18.82 14.68
C PHE A 125 25.93 -18.62 15.29
N THR A 126 25.61 -17.42 15.77
CA THR A 126 24.31 -17.07 16.37
C THR A 126 23.14 -17.01 15.38
N ARG A 127 23.41 -17.04 14.06
CA ARG A 127 22.41 -16.96 12.99
C ARG A 127 22.52 -18.12 11.99
N LEU A 128 23.26 -19.17 12.35
CA LEU A 128 23.58 -20.25 11.42
C LEU A 128 22.36 -21.12 11.06
N VAL A 129 21.50 -21.38 12.04
CA VAL A 129 20.34 -22.27 11.89
C VAL A 129 19.09 -21.52 12.35
N ASN A 130 18.06 -21.53 11.51
CA ASN A 130 16.72 -21.11 11.87
C ASN A 130 15.92 -22.34 12.31
N VAL A 131 15.22 -22.25 13.45
CA VAL A 131 14.50 -23.40 14.04
C VAL A 131 13.04 -23.05 14.22
N VAL A 132 12.16 -23.87 13.65
CA VAL A 132 10.71 -23.83 13.90
C VAL A 132 10.35 -25.06 14.73
N THR A 133 9.74 -24.85 15.89
CA THR A 133 9.32 -25.93 16.77
C THR A 133 7.80 -26.12 16.70
N LYS A 134 7.37 -27.38 16.62
CA LYS A 134 5.95 -27.76 16.60
C LYS A 134 5.64 -28.67 17.78
N LYS A 135 4.61 -28.30 18.56
CA LYS A 135 4.02 -29.18 19.56
C LYS A 135 3.02 -30.11 18.87
N THR A 136 3.17 -31.42 19.06
CA THR A 136 2.33 -32.44 18.38
C THR A 136 1.04 -32.77 19.15
N ASN A 137 0.96 -32.44 20.43
CA ASN A 137 -0.24 -32.67 21.23
C ASN A 137 -1.35 -31.70 20.82
N LYS A 138 -2.51 -32.24 20.42
CA LYS A 138 -3.72 -31.44 20.21
C LYS A 138 -4.24 -30.96 21.56
N ILE A 139 -4.29 -29.65 21.74
CA ILE A 139 -4.93 -29.02 22.89
C ILE A 139 -6.11 -28.24 22.32
N GLU A 140 -7.31 -28.47 22.86
CA GLU A 140 -8.48 -27.65 22.54
C GLU A 140 -8.34 -26.34 23.32
N ILE A 141 -7.89 -25.28 22.64
CA ILE A 141 -7.58 -24.00 23.27
C ILE A 141 -8.80 -23.08 23.29
N LEU A 142 -9.69 -23.20 22.30
CA LEU A 142 -10.83 -22.29 22.10
C LEU A 142 -12.15 -23.06 22.12
N THR A 143 -13.17 -22.44 22.72
CA THR A 143 -14.56 -22.90 22.72
C THR A 143 -15.43 -22.03 21.82
N ASP A 144 -16.62 -22.49 21.46
CA ASP A 144 -17.59 -21.68 20.70
C ASP A 144 -17.94 -20.37 21.42
N SER A 145 -17.98 -20.39 22.77
CA SER A 145 -18.18 -19.18 23.57
C SER A 145 -17.04 -18.18 23.40
N ASP A 146 -15.80 -18.65 23.25
CA ASP A 146 -14.64 -17.77 23.03
C ASP A 146 -14.72 -17.11 21.66
N ILE A 147 -15.14 -17.85 20.63
CA ILE A 147 -15.34 -17.30 19.28
C ILE A 147 -16.43 -16.22 19.28
N CYS A 148 -17.52 -16.41 20.01
CA CYS A 148 -18.56 -15.38 20.17
C CYS A 148 -18.02 -14.10 20.84
N LYS A 149 -17.18 -14.26 21.88
CA LYS A 149 -16.51 -13.12 22.55
C LYS A 149 -15.55 -12.39 21.61
N ILE A 150 -14.76 -13.12 20.82
CA ILE A 150 -13.86 -12.53 19.82
C ILE A 150 -14.64 -11.74 18.77
N LYS A 151 -15.73 -12.31 18.23
CA LYS A 151 -16.62 -11.59 17.30
C LYS A 151 -17.17 -10.31 17.94
N LYS A 152 -17.58 -10.36 19.21
CA LYS A 152 -18.04 -9.18 19.91
C LYS A 152 -16.94 -8.13 20.05
N ALA A 153 -15.71 -8.53 20.31
CA ALA A 153 -14.57 -7.62 20.37
C ALA A 153 -14.33 -6.93 19.02
N ILE A 154 -14.42 -7.66 17.90
CA ILE A 154 -14.31 -7.11 16.54
C ILE A 154 -15.37 -6.03 16.30
N GLU A 155 -16.63 -6.28 16.67
CA GLU A 155 -17.71 -5.29 16.56
C GLU A 155 -17.39 -4.00 17.34
N ILE A 156 -16.91 -4.12 18.58
CA ILE A 156 -16.57 -2.96 19.41
C ILE A 156 -15.36 -2.22 18.85
N LEU A 157 -14.31 -2.92 18.40
CA LEU A 157 -13.16 -2.28 17.77
C LEU A 157 -13.55 -1.56 16.48
N ASN A 158 -14.50 -2.09 15.71
CA ASN A 158 -14.99 -1.43 14.49
C ASN A 158 -15.62 -0.06 14.78
N LEU A 159 -16.31 0.09 15.91
CA LEU A 159 -16.90 1.38 16.33
C LEU A 159 -15.82 2.47 16.58
N PHE A 160 -14.67 2.07 17.13
CA PHE A 160 -13.59 3.00 17.48
C PHE A 160 -12.52 3.18 16.40
N SER A 161 -12.46 2.28 15.42
CA SER A 161 -11.45 2.33 14.35
C SER A 161 -11.58 3.62 13.53
N ARG A 162 -10.56 4.05 12.79
CA ARG A 162 -10.64 5.26 11.93
C ARG A 162 -11.42 4.96 10.65
N ASN A 163 -12.04 5.97 10.04
CA ASN A 163 -12.63 5.79 8.70
C ASN A 163 -11.49 5.67 7.68
N LEU A 164 -11.69 4.90 6.60
CA LEU A 164 -10.73 4.83 5.50
C LEU A 164 -10.42 6.20 4.92
N GLU A 165 -11.42 7.06 4.80
CA GLU A 165 -11.25 8.46 4.36
C GLU A 165 -10.44 9.31 5.34
N GLU A 166 -10.45 9.01 6.64
CA GLU A 166 -9.58 9.69 7.60
C GLU A 166 -8.14 9.16 7.54
N GLU A 167 -7.94 7.89 7.19
CA GLU A 167 -6.63 7.30 6.89
C GLU A 167 -6.07 7.83 5.56
N ASP A 168 -6.92 8.07 4.55
CA ASP A 168 -6.57 8.60 3.22
C ASP A 168 -6.43 10.13 3.17
N ASN A 169 -7.16 10.87 4.02
CA ASN A 169 -7.04 12.33 4.15
C ASN A 169 -5.94 12.75 5.13
N GLU A 170 -5.51 11.86 6.04
CA GLU A 170 -4.16 11.95 6.60
C GLU A 170 -3.16 11.69 5.47
N ILE A 171 -1.96 12.25 5.58
CA ILE A 171 -0.89 12.20 4.58
C ILE A 171 -0.37 10.76 4.41
N SER A 172 -1.22 9.89 3.83
CA SER A 172 -0.87 8.53 3.46
C SER A 172 -0.12 8.61 2.14
N LEU A 173 0.94 7.80 2.00
CA LEU A 173 1.75 7.80 0.79
C LEU A 173 0.91 7.51 -0.46
N LEU A 174 -0.11 6.65 -0.34
CA LEU A 174 -1.07 6.38 -1.42
C LEU A 174 -1.96 7.58 -1.73
N GLY A 175 -2.42 8.33 -0.71
CA GLY A 175 -3.21 9.54 -0.89
C GLY A 175 -2.41 10.63 -1.62
N GLU A 176 -1.17 10.86 -1.21
CA GLU A 176 -0.23 11.78 -1.88
C GLU A 176 0.07 11.35 -3.31
N PHE A 177 0.35 10.07 -3.51
CA PHE A 177 0.58 9.49 -4.83
C PHE A 177 -0.64 9.66 -5.73
N LYS A 178 -1.84 9.32 -5.24
CA LYS A 178 -3.12 9.47 -5.96
C LYS A 178 -3.36 10.92 -6.38
N ALA A 179 -3.15 11.87 -5.47
CA ALA A 179 -3.29 13.29 -5.76
C ALA A 179 -2.28 13.77 -6.82
N SER A 180 -1.01 13.35 -6.72
CA SER A 180 0.04 13.67 -7.70
C SER A 180 -0.21 13.01 -9.06
N PHE A 181 -0.71 11.78 -9.07
CA PHE A 181 -1.09 11.04 -10.28
C PHE A 181 -2.20 11.76 -11.02
N LEU A 182 -3.29 12.09 -10.32
CA LEU A 182 -4.41 12.85 -10.91
C LEU A 182 -3.97 14.23 -11.42
N ARG A 183 -3.04 14.89 -10.73
CA ARG A 183 -2.51 16.20 -11.15
C ARG A 183 -1.70 16.10 -12.46
N ARG A 184 -0.87 15.06 -12.62
CA ARG A 184 0.04 14.91 -13.78
C ARG A 184 -0.60 14.17 -14.95
N TYR A 185 -1.29 13.08 -14.66
CA TYR A 185 -1.78 12.13 -15.65
C TYR A 185 -3.30 12.17 -15.81
N GLU A 186 -4.03 12.84 -14.92
CA GLU A 186 -5.50 12.90 -14.94
C GLU A 186 -6.09 11.47 -15.00
N ASP A 187 -7.00 11.22 -15.94
CA ASP A 187 -7.61 9.90 -16.16
C ASP A 187 -6.76 8.98 -17.06
N LYS A 188 -5.47 9.27 -17.30
CA LYS A 188 -4.64 8.40 -18.15
C LYS A 188 -4.30 7.08 -17.49
N GLU A 189 -4.12 6.08 -18.34
CA GLU A 189 -3.47 4.84 -17.99
C GLU A 189 -2.01 4.85 -18.47
N ILE A 190 -1.06 4.64 -17.56
CA ILE A 190 0.39 4.80 -17.80
C ILE A 190 1.10 3.50 -17.35
N PRO A 191 2.24 3.10 -17.95
CA PRO A 191 3.03 1.99 -17.41
C PRO A 191 3.43 2.24 -15.95
N LEU A 192 3.31 1.20 -15.10
CA LEU A 192 3.59 1.30 -13.66
C LEU A 192 4.99 1.86 -13.38
N LEU A 193 6.00 1.32 -14.07
CA LEU A 193 7.39 1.73 -13.89
C LEU A 193 7.60 3.21 -14.26
N VAL A 194 6.90 3.72 -15.27
CA VAL A 194 6.99 5.14 -15.65
C VAL A 194 6.35 6.03 -14.60
N ALA A 195 5.22 5.63 -14.01
CA ALA A 195 4.56 6.43 -12.98
C ALA A 195 5.40 6.51 -11.69
N LEU A 196 6.04 5.40 -11.31
CA LEU A 196 6.86 5.29 -10.10
C LEU A 196 8.31 5.78 -10.28
N ASP A 197 8.73 6.06 -11.51
CA ASP A 197 10.05 6.62 -11.78
C ASP A 197 10.18 8.03 -11.20
N ASN A 198 11.39 8.39 -10.73
CA ASN A 198 11.58 9.68 -10.08
C ASN A 198 11.74 10.85 -11.05
N GLU A 199 12.23 10.61 -12.27
CA GLU A 199 12.51 11.65 -13.27
C GLU A 199 11.39 11.73 -14.30
N LEU A 200 10.99 10.58 -14.85
CA LEU A 200 9.94 10.45 -15.85
C LEU A 200 8.53 10.50 -15.23
N GLY A 201 8.45 10.10 -13.96
CA GLY A 201 7.23 9.83 -13.23
C GLY A 201 6.86 10.87 -12.19
N ILE A 202 6.10 10.42 -11.20
CA ILE A 202 5.80 11.17 -9.97
C ILE A 202 6.51 10.59 -8.73
N GLY A 203 7.19 9.45 -8.87
CA GLY A 203 7.77 8.71 -7.75
C GLY A 203 6.74 8.24 -6.71
N TYR A 204 7.21 7.59 -5.64
CA TYR A 204 6.36 7.21 -4.50
C TYR A 204 6.93 7.66 -3.14
N LEU A 205 8.26 7.75 -2.98
CA LEU A 205 8.94 8.03 -1.70
C LEU A 205 9.85 9.27 -1.72
N GLN A 206 9.67 10.16 -2.70
CA GLN A 206 10.62 11.25 -3.02
C GLN A 206 10.89 12.21 -1.84
N ASP A 207 9.86 12.56 -1.07
CA ASP A 207 10.00 13.57 0.00
C ASP A 207 10.61 13.04 1.31
N ARG A 208 10.85 11.73 1.42
CA ARG A 208 11.35 11.10 2.65
C ARG A 208 12.72 10.44 2.52
N VAL A 209 13.22 10.29 1.31
CA VAL A 209 14.57 9.82 1.02
C VAL A 209 15.33 11.00 0.44
N GLU A 210 15.92 11.82 1.31
CA GLU A 210 16.72 13.01 0.93
C GLU A 210 17.94 12.67 0.04
N ASN A 211 18.22 11.39 -0.22
CA ASN A 211 19.39 10.91 -0.97
C ASN A 211 19.18 10.73 -2.48
N ASN A 212 18.03 11.11 -3.06
CA ASN A 212 17.77 10.89 -4.49
C ASN A 212 18.04 12.10 -5.41
N TYR A 213 18.46 13.24 -4.86
CA TYR A 213 19.00 14.33 -5.66
C TYR A 213 20.51 14.12 -5.83
N TYR A 214 20.91 13.35 -6.84
CA TYR A 214 22.31 13.22 -7.24
C TYR A 214 22.82 14.58 -7.70
N SER A 215 23.50 15.31 -6.81
CA SER A 215 24.25 16.50 -7.15
C SER A 215 25.64 16.38 -6.55
N GLU A 216 26.65 16.17 -7.40
CA GLU A 216 28.08 16.06 -7.03
C GLU A 216 28.59 17.24 -6.16
N LEU A 217 27.85 18.35 -6.08
CA LEU A 217 28.18 19.54 -5.29
C LEU A 217 27.64 19.53 -3.85
N ILE A 218 26.62 18.72 -3.56
CA ILE A 218 25.82 18.81 -2.32
C ILE A 218 25.79 17.48 -1.56
N ASP A 219 26.21 16.37 -2.18
CA ASP A 219 26.21 15.02 -1.60
C ASP A 219 27.00 14.88 -0.28
N ASP A 220 28.01 15.74 -0.04
CA ASP A 220 28.83 15.74 1.19
C ASP A 220 28.30 16.67 2.31
N LEU A 221 27.21 17.41 2.07
CA LEU A 221 26.65 18.32 3.06
C LEU A 221 25.62 17.58 3.90
N ASP A 222 25.99 17.24 5.12
CA ASP A 222 25.10 16.67 6.12
C ASP A 222 24.21 17.80 6.69
N TRP A 223 23.05 18.01 6.06
CA TRP A 223 22.07 18.99 6.53
C TRP A 223 21.39 18.44 7.77
N ASN A 224 21.94 18.74 8.95
CA ASN A 224 21.20 18.61 10.21
C ASN A 224 19.98 19.54 10.16
N LYS A 225 18.86 19.08 9.59
CA LYS A 225 17.57 19.70 9.82
C LYS A 225 17.28 19.52 11.30
N GLU A 226 17.33 20.61 12.06
CA GLU A 226 16.56 20.68 13.29
C GLU A 226 15.12 20.32 12.91
N GLU A 227 14.65 19.14 13.30
CA GLU A 227 13.25 18.76 13.12
C GLU A 227 12.39 19.92 13.64
N ASP A 228 11.58 20.51 12.76
CA ASP A 228 10.57 21.48 13.17
C ASP A 228 9.71 20.80 14.26
N LYS A 229 9.90 21.21 15.52
CA LYS A 229 9.29 20.62 16.73
C LYS A 229 7.75 20.74 16.79
N ILE A 230 7.11 21.21 15.73
CA ILE A 230 5.67 21.46 15.67
C ILE A 230 4.99 20.26 15.01
N GLU A 231 4.47 19.36 15.84
CA GLU A 231 3.65 18.26 15.38
C GLU A 231 2.18 18.68 15.26
N LYS A 232 1.60 18.56 14.06
CA LYS A 232 0.14 18.67 13.87
C LYS A 232 -0.52 17.33 14.20
N ILE A 233 -1.56 17.37 15.02
CA ILE A 233 -2.32 16.19 15.43
C ILE A 233 -3.78 16.36 15.02
N TYR A 234 -4.28 15.45 14.20
CA TYR A 234 -5.69 15.32 13.86
C TYR A 234 -6.32 14.19 14.69
N PHE A 235 -7.57 14.38 15.11
CA PHE A 235 -8.31 13.39 15.89
C PHE A 235 -9.82 13.59 15.75
N ASP A 236 -10.58 12.49 15.86
CA ASP A 236 -12.03 12.55 16.04
C ASP A 236 -12.33 13.19 17.40
N LYS A 237 -13.04 14.33 17.35
CA LYS A 237 -13.38 15.12 18.54
C LYS A 237 -14.24 14.34 19.54
N LYS A 238 -15.21 13.56 19.09
CA LYS A 238 -16.12 12.80 19.97
C LYS A 238 -15.35 11.68 20.68
N VAL A 239 -14.60 10.88 19.92
CA VAL A 239 -13.76 9.78 20.44
C VAL A 239 -12.72 10.32 21.43
N HIS A 240 -12.04 11.41 21.06
CA HIS A 240 -11.02 12.01 21.91
C HIS A 240 -11.59 12.50 23.24
N LEU A 241 -12.72 13.23 23.20
CA LEU A 241 -13.38 13.74 24.40
C LEU A 241 -13.95 12.62 25.28
N PHE A 242 -14.44 11.53 24.68
CA PHE A 242 -14.87 10.34 25.41
C PHE A 242 -13.73 9.79 26.25
N TRP A 243 -12.59 9.47 25.62
CA TRP A 243 -11.43 8.92 26.32
C TRP A 243 -10.82 9.87 27.35
N MET A 244 -10.70 11.16 27.01
CA MET A 244 -10.18 12.17 27.94
C MET A 244 -11.02 12.20 29.24
N ARG A 245 -12.35 12.16 29.13
CA ARG A 245 -13.25 12.12 30.30
C ARG A 245 -13.11 10.82 31.09
N LYS A 246 -12.90 9.69 30.41
CA LYS A 246 -12.74 8.39 31.06
C LYS A 246 -11.41 8.28 31.80
N PHE A 247 -10.31 8.70 31.18
CA PHE A 247 -9.00 8.70 31.83
C PHE A 247 -8.90 9.69 32.98
N GLN A 248 -9.54 10.86 32.90
CA GLN A 248 -9.57 11.81 34.03
C GLN A 248 -10.37 11.32 35.24
N LYS A 249 -11.47 10.60 35.00
CA LYS A 249 -12.37 10.12 36.07
C LYS A 249 -11.96 8.76 36.65
N SER A 250 -11.12 8.01 35.93
CA SER A 250 -10.66 6.70 36.35
C SER A 250 -9.86 6.79 37.65
N THR A 251 -10.51 6.40 38.76
CA THR A 251 -9.85 6.00 40.01
C THR A 251 -9.71 4.48 40.11
N ILE A 252 -10.24 3.77 39.11
CA ILE A 252 -10.39 2.32 39.01
C ILE A 252 -9.39 1.80 37.96
N ASN A 253 -8.83 0.62 38.20
CA ASN A 253 -7.84 0.00 37.32
C ASN A 253 -8.39 -0.43 35.94
N GLU A 254 -9.71 -0.34 35.71
CA GLU A 254 -10.40 -0.81 34.52
C GLU A 254 -11.55 0.12 34.08
N ILE A 255 -11.85 0.13 32.77
CA ILE A 255 -13.00 0.78 32.13
C ILE A 255 -13.76 -0.31 31.37
N ASP A 256 -15.02 -0.58 31.76
CA ASP A 256 -15.90 -1.52 31.03
C ASP A 256 -16.78 -0.78 30.03
N LEU A 257 -16.50 -0.98 28.74
CA LEU A 257 -17.27 -0.39 27.65
C LEU A 257 -18.71 -0.93 27.55
N ASN A 258 -19.02 -2.06 28.19
CA ASN A 258 -20.39 -2.58 28.25
C ASN A 258 -21.28 -1.75 29.19
N GLU A 259 -20.69 -0.95 30.09
CA GLU A 259 -21.43 -0.03 30.97
C GLU A 259 -21.55 1.40 30.38
N GLU A 260 -21.04 1.60 29.16
CA GLU A 260 -20.95 2.92 28.52
C GLU A 260 -21.92 3.08 27.36
N ASP A 261 -22.38 4.32 27.16
CA ASP A 261 -23.17 4.68 25.98
C ASP A 261 -22.24 4.95 24.79
N LEU A 262 -22.23 4.00 23.84
CA LEU A 262 -21.47 4.08 22.59
C LEU A 262 -22.32 4.53 21.39
N SER A 263 -23.56 4.97 21.59
CA SER A 263 -24.48 5.36 20.51
C SER A 263 -24.02 6.57 19.68
N PHE A 264 -23.02 7.31 20.16
CA PHE A 264 -22.41 8.42 19.43
C PHE A 264 -21.43 7.98 18.32
N LEU A 265 -21.08 6.68 18.30
CA LEU A 265 -20.24 6.03 17.31
C LEU A 265 -21.12 5.27 16.33
N ASP A 266 -20.88 5.49 15.04
CA ASP A 266 -21.54 4.73 13.99
C ASP A 266 -20.63 3.56 13.56
N PRO A 267 -21.18 2.35 13.36
CA PRO A 267 -20.42 1.25 12.79
C PRO A 267 -19.91 1.62 11.40
N LYS A 268 -18.65 1.29 11.14
CA LYS A 268 -17.98 1.63 9.90
C LYS A 268 -18.23 0.53 8.89
N ASP A 269 -18.78 0.89 7.73
CA ASP A 269 -19.04 -0.05 6.64
C ASP A 269 -17.71 -0.60 6.09
N THR A 270 -17.53 -1.91 6.26
CA THR A 270 -16.46 -2.76 5.67
C THR A 270 -15.04 -2.18 5.73
N LEU A 271 -14.44 -2.16 6.93
CA LEU A 271 -13.00 -1.89 7.11
C LEU A 271 -12.10 -3.12 6.91
N LEU A 272 -12.64 -4.33 7.01
CA LEU A 272 -11.84 -5.55 7.00
C LEU A 272 -11.79 -6.22 5.64
N SER A 273 -10.59 -6.66 5.28
CA SER A 273 -10.33 -7.51 4.12
C SER A 273 -11.18 -8.78 4.16
N LYS A 274 -11.39 -9.37 2.98
CA LYS A 274 -12.16 -10.60 2.82
C LYS A 274 -11.72 -11.75 3.73
N THR A 275 -10.43 -11.92 3.89
CA THR A 275 -9.88 -12.72 4.98
C THR A 275 -8.93 -11.87 5.80
N PHE A 276 -8.95 -12.07 7.11
CA PHE A 276 -8.13 -11.30 8.04
C PHE A 276 -7.77 -12.16 9.24
N SER A 277 -6.71 -11.77 9.95
CA SER A 277 -6.25 -12.47 11.15
C SER A 277 -6.70 -11.74 12.41
N VAL A 278 -7.00 -12.54 13.43
CA VAL A 278 -7.22 -12.06 14.79
C VAL A 278 -6.17 -12.72 15.69
N MET A 279 -5.36 -11.89 16.33
CA MET A 279 -4.36 -12.33 17.29
C MET A 279 -4.86 -12.08 18.70
N ILE A 280 -4.86 -13.12 19.53
CA ILE A 280 -5.29 -13.04 20.92
C ILE A 280 -4.32 -13.73 21.87
N ASN A 281 -4.32 -13.28 23.12
CA ASN A 281 -3.79 -14.03 24.26
C ASN A 281 -4.98 -14.54 25.10
N LYS A 282 -4.98 -15.83 25.47
CA LYS A 282 -6.06 -16.42 26.30
C LYS A 282 -5.54 -16.80 27.68
N THR A 283 -6.17 -16.26 28.71
CA THR A 283 -5.96 -16.68 30.11
C THR A 283 -7.17 -17.48 30.59
N SER A 284 -7.09 -18.01 31.80
CA SER A 284 -8.21 -18.66 32.49
C SER A 284 -9.44 -17.77 32.68
N LYS A 285 -9.29 -16.44 32.66
CA LYS A 285 -10.35 -15.46 32.93
C LYS A 285 -10.63 -14.48 31.79
N HIS A 286 -9.67 -14.27 30.89
CA HIS A 286 -9.72 -13.19 29.91
C HIS A 286 -9.32 -13.66 28.52
N ILE A 287 -9.96 -13.07 27.51
CA ILE A 287 -9.52 -13.06 26.12
C ILE A 287 -8.98 -11.67 25.82
N ILE A 288 -7.69 -11.57 25.58
CA ILE A 288 -6.98 -10.32 25.31
C ILE A 288 -6.82 -10.21 23.80
N ILE A 289 -7.32 -9.13 23.21
CA ILE A 289 -7.21 -8.87 21.78
C ILE A 289 -5.95 -8.05 21.52
N ASP A 290 -4.99 -8.61 20.78
CA ASP A 290 -3.76 -7.89 20.42
C ASP A 290 -3.90 -7.19 19.07
N SER A 291 -4.44 -7.88 18.07
CA SER A 291 -4.67 -7.29 16.75
C SER A 291 -5.81 -7.96 15.99
N VAL A 292 -6.47 -7.18 15.12
CA VAL A 292 -7.52 -7.63 14.20
C VAL A 292 -7.26 -6.94 12.87
N GLY A 293 -6.98 -7.69 11.80
CA GLY A 293 -6.78 -7.09 10.48
C GLY A 293 -5.80 -7.83 9.58
N GLY A 294 -5.14 -7.06 8.73
CA GLY A 294 -4.31 -7.55 7.63
C GLY A 294 -5.07 -7.64 6.30
N ALA A 295 -4.30 -7.62 5.22
CA ALA A 295 -4.84 -7.76 3.86
C ALA A 295 -5.30 -9.20 3.55
N SER A 296 -4.72 -10.17 4.24
CA SER A 296 -5.08 -11.58 4.20
C SER A 296 -4.81 -12.21 5.57
N CYS A 297 -5.59 -13.22 5.96
CA CYS A 297 -5.25 -14.00 7.16
C CYS A 297 -3.95 -14.80 7.00
N LEU A 298 -3.45 -14.94 5.76
CA LEU A 298 -2.21 -15.66 5.45
C LEU A 298 -0.93 -14.93 5.84
N ASN A 299 -0.97 -13.61 6.08
CA ASN A 299 0.22 -12.82 6.38
C ASN A 299 1.08 -13.42 7.50
N LEU A 300 0.44 -13.92 8.57
CA LEU A 300 1.13 -14.50 9.74
C LEU A 300 1.36 -16.01 9.62
N LEU A 301 0.53 -16.72 8.84
CA LEU A 301 0.50 -18.20 8.79
C LEU A 301 1.38 -18.78 7.67
N SER A 302 1.58 -18.05 6.58
CA SER A 302 2.23 -18.56 5.36
C SER A 302 3.67 -19.01 5.59
N ARG A 303 4.41 -18.38 6.51
CA ARG A 303 5.80 -18.75 6.85
C ARG A 303 5.95 -20.18 7.36
N PHE A 304 4.87 -20.79 7.85
CA PHE A 304 4.89 -22.17 8.34
C PHE A 304 4.44 -23.19 7.28
N SER A 305 3.91 -22.74 6.14
CA SER A 305 3.33 -23.64 5.13
C SER A 305 4.37 -24.42 4.32
N HIS A 306 5.64 -23.99 4.31
CA HIS A 306 6.72 -24.77 3.72
C HIS A 306 7.20 -25.90 4.64
N THR A 307 7.06 -25.74 5.96
CA THR A 307 7.47 -26.75 6.96
C THR A 307 6.36 -27.70 7.40
N ASP A 308 5.09 -27.29 7.30
CA ASP A 308 3.95 -28.04 7.85
C ASP A 308 2.86 -28.27 6.78
N LEU A 309 2.63 -29.53 6.43
CA LEU A 309 1.65 -29.93 5.42
C LEU A 309 0.19 -29.62 5.81
N GLU A 310 -0.15 -29.66 7.10
CA GLU A 310 -1.51 -29.32 7.53
C GLU A 310 -1.75 -27.81 7.41
N ILE A 311 -0.77 -27.00 7.80
CA ILE A 311 -0.82 -25.55 7.55
C ILE A 311 -0.89 -25.27 6.06
N ALA A 312 -0.09 -25.94 5.23
CA ALA A 312 -0.13 -25.78 3.77
C ALA A 312 -1.51 -26.05 3.16
N LYS A 313 -2.25 -27.06 3.66
CA LYS A 313 -3.63 -27.33 3.24
C LYS A 313 -4.58 -26.18 3.64
N HIS A 314 -4.45 -25.65 4.85
CA HIS A 314 -5.25 -24.50 5.29
C HIS A 314 -4.94 -23.25 4.47
N VAL A 315 -3.66 -23.01 4.15
CA VAL A 315 -3.25 -21.91 3.27
C VAL A 315 -3.91 -22.04 1.90
N ALA A 316 -3.84 -23.23 1.27
CA ALA A 316 -4.48 -23.46 -0.03
C ALA A 316 -5.99 -23.17 0.01
N LYS A 317 -6.69 -23.63 1.05
CA LYS A 317 -8.13 -23.35 1.25
C LYS A 317 -8.43 -21.86 1.35
N VAL A 318 -7.57 -21.08 2.01
CA VAL A 318 -7.74 -19.63 2.10
C VAL A 318 -7.51 -18.98 0.73
N VAL A 319 -6.51 -19.42 -0.03
CA VAL A 319 -6.31 -18.93 -1.41
C VAL A 319 -7.55 -19.19 -2.26
N ASP A 320 -8.16 -20.37 -2.14
CA ASP A 320 -9.41 -20.68 -2.85
C ASP A 320 -10.56 -19.77 -2.43
N ILE A 321 -10.69 -19.48 -1.13
CA ILE A 321 -11.68 -18.53 -0.62
C ILE A 321 -11.41 -17.15 -1.21
N GLU A 322 -10.16 -16.69 -1.19
CA GLU A 322 -9.75 -15.37 -1.69
C GLU A 322 -9.96 -15.23 -3.20
N ASN A 323 -9.86 -16.30 -3.97
CA ASN A 323 -9.99 -16.33 -5.42
C ASN A 323 -11.47 -16.30 -5.89
N GLU A 324 -12.00 -15.12 -6.21
CA GLU A 324 -13.45 -14.93 -6.36
C GLU A 324 -13.96 -14.52 -7.75
N SER A 325 -13.11 -13.96 -8.63
CA SER A 325 -13.58 -13.36 -9.89
C SER A 325 -12.71 -13.77 -11.07
N GLU A 326 -13.34 -14.18 -12.18
CA GLU A 326 -12.62 -14.45 -13.43
C GLU A 326 -12.01 -13.19 -14.07
N ASN A 327 -12.47 -11.99 -13.68
CA ASN A 327 -12.07 -10.71 -14.27
C ASN A 327 -10.87 -10.04 -13.58
N VAL A 328 -10.48 -10.53 -12.40
CA VAL A 328 -9.34 -10.02 -11.62
C VAL A 328 -8.28 -11.10 -11.52
N ILE A 329 -7.03 -10.73 -11.77
CA ILE A 329 -5.88 -11.60 -11.63
C ILE A 329 -5.31 -11.40 -10.24
N GLN A 330 -5.31 -12.45 -9.44
CA GLN A 330 -4.60 -12.46 -8.16
C GLN A 330 -3.15 -12.84 -8.37
N VAL A 331 -2.26 -11.99 -7.87
CA VAL A 331 -0.82 -12.11 -8.07
C VAL A 331 -0.14 -12.17 -6.71
N GLU A 332 0.67 -13.20 -6.47
CA GLU A 332 1.54 -13.28 -5.30
C GLU A 332 2.84 -12.50 -5.57
N LEU A 333 3.16 -11.55 -4.69
CA LEU A 333 4.37 -10.72 -4.78
C LEU A 333 5.55 -11.41 -4.10
N LEU A 334 6.62 -11.62 -4.86
CA LEU A 334 7.87 -12.23 -4.39
C LEU A 334 9.00 -11.21 -4.48
N HIS A 335 9.66 -10.96 -3.35
CA HIS A 335 10.84 -10.09 -3.28
C HIS A 335 11.74 -10.51 -2.12
N VAL A 336 13.05 -10.41 -2.32
CA VAL A 336 14.08 -10.58 -1.28
C VAL A 336 14.60 -9.20 -0.87
N PRO A 337 14.14 -8.63 0.24
CA PRO A 337 14.50 -7.26 0.66
C PRO A 337 15.89 -7.18 1.34
N GLY A 338 16.56 -8.31 1.58
CA GLY A 338 17.90 -8.40 2.17
C GLY A 338 18.19 -9.74 2.85
N GLU A 339 19.45 -9.98 3.23
CA GLU A 339 19.93 -11.27 3.79
C GLU A 339 19.18 -11.72 5.05
N ASP A 340 18.87 -10.80 5.97
CA ASP A 340 18.27 -11.13 7.27
C ASP A 340 16.76 -11.45 7.18
N SER A 341 16.07 -10.98 6.13
CA SER A 341 14.62 -11.12 5.98
C SER A 341 14.19 -12.41 5.28
N ALA A 342 15.08 -13.05 4.53
CA ALA A 342 14.77 -14.23 3.70
C ALA A 342 14.18 -15.39 4.53
N ASN A 343 14.69 -15.60 5.75
CA ASN A 343 14.26 -16.66 6.67
C ASN A 343 12.78 -16.57 7.11
N ILE A 344 12.17 -15.40 6.96
CA ILE A 344 10.82 -15.13 7.44
C ILE A 344 9.81 -15.13 6.27
N ILE A 345 10.30 -15.04 5.03
CA ILE A 345 9.50 -14.85 3.81
C ILE A 345 9.26 -16.16 3.06
N MET A 346 10.05 -17.21 3.33
CA MET A 346 9.89 -18.53 2.73
C MET A 346 8.52 -19.15 3.07
N ARG A 347 7.78 -19.55 2.03
CA ARG A 347 6.40 -20.00 2.16
C ARG A 347 5.98 -20.92 1.00
N LYS A 348 4.75 -21.40 1.08
CA LYS A 348 4.03 -22.13 0.03
C LYS A 348 2.62 -21.60 -0.08
N VAL A 349 2.37 -20.77 -1.10
CA VAL A 349 1.10 -20.09 -1.35
C VAL A 349 0.77 -20.19 -2.84
N ASN A 350 -0.23 -21.03 -3.17
CA ASN A 350 -0.46 -21.45 -4.56
C ASN A 350 -1.43 -20.52 -5.30
N ARG A 351 -1.09 -19.24 -5.48
CA ARG A 351 -1.83 -18.34 -6.39
C ARG A 351 -1.51 -18.67 -7.84
N LEU A 352 -2.43 -18.38 -8.76
CA LEU A 352 -2.24 -18.72 -10.18
C LEU A 352 -1.15 -17.88 -10.88
N HIS A 353 -0.87 -16.68 -10.37
CA HIS A 353 0.10 -15.76 -10.95
C HIS A 353 1.09 -15.26 -9.89
N GLU A 354 2.31 -14.99 -10.33
CA GLU A 354 3.38 -14.42 -9.49
C GLU A 354 4.01 -13.19 -10.16
N LEU A 355 4.38 -12.21 -9.33
CA LEU A 355 5.17 -11.04 -9.71
C LEU A 355 6.45 -11.06 -8.88
N THR A 356 7.58 -11.22 -9.55
CA THR A 356 8.89 -11.42 -8.91
C THR A 356 9.77 -10.19 -9.06
N LEU A 357 10.38 -9.76 -7.96
CA LEU A 357 11.37 -8.69 -7.89
C LEU A 357 12.67 -9.23 -7.32
N LEU A 358 13.71 -9.36 -8.16
CA LEU A 358 15.04 -9.87 -7.77
C LEU A 358 14.98 -11.25 -7.08
N THR A 359 14.14 -12.15 -7.60
CA THR A 359 14.00 -13.53 -7.13
C THR A 359 13.35 -14.40 -8.20
N LYS A 360 13.46 -15.72 -8.07
CA LYS A 360 12.78 -16.67 -8.96
C LYS A 360 11.31 -16.86 -8.61
N SER A 361 10.53 -17.04 -9.66
CA SER A 361 9.16 -17.55 -9.59
C SER A 361 9.14 -19.06 -9.36
N THR A 362 8.03 -19.55 -8.83
CA THR A 362 7.72 -20.98 -8.75
C THR A 362 7.67 -21.60 -10.15
N LYS A 363 8.11 -22.86 -10.28
CA LYS A 363 8.11 -23.58 -11.56
C LYS A 363 6.67 -23.78 -12.08
N ASN A 364 6.47 -23.60 -13.39
CA ASN A 364 5.18 -23.76 -14.09
C ASN A 364 4.05 -22.80 -13.68
N ILE A 365 4.37 -21.69 -13.00
CA ILE A 365 3.40 -20.65 -12.63
C ILE A 365 3.36 -19.54 -13.68
N LYS A 366 2.23 -18.82 -13.79
CA LYS A 366 2.09 -17.73 -14.76
C LYS A 366 2.75 -16.47 -14.20
N LYS A 367 3.82 -15.99 -14.83
CA LYS A 367 4.50 -14.77 -14.40
C LYS A 367 3.80 -13.54 -14.99
N ILE A 368 3.66 -12.49 -14.18
CA ILE A 368 3.32 -11.15 -14.66
C ILE A 368 4.61 -10.32 -14.64
N SER A 369 4.99 -9.76 -15.79
CA SER A 369 6.12 -8.82 -15.87
C SER A 369 5.69 -7.44 -15.37
N LEU A 370 6.59 -6.71 -14.71
CA LEU A 370 6.36 -5.31 -14.35
C LEU A 370 6.04 -4.43 -15.57
N ASP A 371 6.65 -4.72 -16.73
CA ASP A 371 6.41 -3.98 -17.98
C ASP A 371 4.98 -4.17 -18.54
N ASP A 372 4.31 -5.24 -18.12
CA ASP A 372 2.94 -5.53 -18.51
C ASP A 372 1.92 -4.80 -17.62
N ILE A 373 2.35 -4.24 -16.49
CA ILE A 373 1.46 -3.60 -15.52
C ILE A 373 1.29 -2.12 -15.86
N TYR A 374 0.04 -1.73 -16.03
CA TYR A 374 -0.37 -0.35 -16.24
C TYR A 374 -1.18 0.11 -15.02
N ILE A 375 -1.07 1.39 -14.72
CA ILE A 375 -1.70 2.05 -13.58
C ILE A 375 -2.61 3.17 -14.08
N SER A 376 -3.77 3.31 -13.45
CA SER A 376 -4.68 4.44 -13.62
C SER A 376 -5.37 4.76 -12.29
N VAL A 377 -5.96 5.95 -12.18
CA VAL A 377 -6.88 6.29 -11.10
C VAL A 377 -8.29 6.37 -11.67
N ARG A 378 -9.23 5.63 -11.06
CA ARG A 378 -10.63 5.51 -11.47
C ARG A 378 -11.51 5.54 -10.24
N ASP A 379 -12.56 6.37 -10.24
CA ASP A 379 -13.46 6.50 -9.09
C ASP A 379 -12.72 6.70 -7.74
N ASN A 380 -11.66 7.52 -7.75
CA ASN A 380 -10.79 7.77 -6.60
C ASN A 380 -10.00 6.55 -6.07
N GLN A 381 -9.86 5.50 -6.88
CA GLN A 381 -9.10 4.29 -6.59
C GLN A 381 -7.98 4.10 -7.61
N ILE A 382 -6.81 3.69 -7.15
CA ILE A 382 -5.71 3.22 -8.00
C ILE A 382 -6.07 1.83 -8.51
N VAL A 383 -6.00 1.63 -9.82
CA VAL A 383 -6.29 0.38 -10.51
C VAL A 383 -5.07 -0.07 -11.29
N LEU A 384 -4.63 -1.31 -11.06
CA LEU A 384 -3.58 -1.97 -11.83
C LEU A 384 -4.20 -2.89 -12.88
N ARG A 385 -3.68 -2.86 -14.11
CA ARG A 385 -4.15 -3.71 -15.21
C ARG A 385 -2.98 -4.37 -15.92
N SER A 386 -3.13 -5.67 -16.25
CA SER A 386 -2.25 -6.34 -17.20
C SER A 386 -2.61 -5.92 -18.61
N LYS A 387 -1.65 -5.35 -19.34
CA LYS A 387 -1.84 -4.95 -20.74
C LYS A 387 -2.13 -6.15 -21.64
N THR A 388 -1.40 -7.25 -21.46
CA THR A 388 -1.52 -8.46 -22.29
C THR A 388 -2.81 -9.23 -22.01
N LEU A 389 -3.19 -9.41 -20.73
CA LEU A 389 -4.38 -10.18 -20.35
C LEU A 389 -5.64 -9.32 -20.33
N ASN A 390 -5.50 -8.00 -20.33
CA ASN A 390 -6.58 -7.02 -20.24
C ASN A 390 -7.51 -7.27 -19.03
N LYS A 391 -6.91 -7.56 -17.88
CA LYS A 391 -7.58 -7.81 -16.62
C LYS A 391 -6.95 -6.98 -15.51
N GLU A 392 -7.76 -6.65 -14.52
CA GLU A 392 -7.31 -5.98 -13.31
C GLU A 392 -6.37 -6.91 -12.52
N ILE A 393 -5.41 -6.34 -11.82
CA ILE A 393 -4.43 -7.06 -11.01
C ILE A 393 -4.64 -6.70 -9.54
N ASN A 394 -4.89 -7.72 -8.71
CA ASN A 394 -4.83 -7.60 -7.26
C ASN A 394 -3.57 -8.27 -6.74
N VAL A 395 -2.72 -7.48 -6.08
CA VAL A 395 -1.42 -7.94 -5.58
C VAL A 395 -1.54 -8.33 -4.12
N PHE A 396 -1.03 -9.52 -3.79
CA PHE A 396 -0.98 -10.05 -2.44
C PHE A 396 0.47 -10.17 -1.99
N HIS A 397 0.75 -9.63 -0.81
CA HIS A 397 2.01 -9.85 -0.10
C HIS A 397 1.73 -10.72 1.13
N THR A 398 1.68 -12.05 0.98
CA THR A 398 1.37 -12.96 2.10
C THR A 398 2.60 -13.27 2.95
N SER A 399 3.15 -12.25 3.60
CA SER A 399 4.35 -12.33 4.43
C SER A 399 4.26 -11.34 5.60
N VAL A 400 5.04 -11.57 6.66
CA VAL A 400 5.20 -10.65 7.81
C VAL A 400 6.31 -9.61 7.62
N HIS A 401 6.92 -9.54 6.44
CA HIS A 401 7.98 -8.58 6.17
C HIS A 401 7.48 -7.15 6.33
N ASN A 402 8.21 -6.36 7.11
CA ASN A 402 7.95 -4.94 7.29
C ASN A 402 8.57 -4.13 6.15
N TYR A 403 7.83 -4.01 5.06
CA TYR A 403 8.24 -3.37 3.80
C TYR A 403 8.35 -1.83 3.87
N HIS A 404 8.15 -1.22 5.03
CA HIS A 404 8.34 0.22 5.23
C HIS A 404 9.80 0.61 5.56
N TYR A 405 10.68 -0.38 5.75
CA TYR A 405 12.09 -0.15 6.03
C TYR A 405 12.94 -0.62 4.85
N ASN A 406 13.79 0.28 4.32
CA ASN A 406 14.82 0.00 3.32
C ASN A 406 14.35 -0.90 2.15
N SER A 407 13.20 -0.59 1.58
CA SER A 407 12.53 -1.40 0.54
C SER A 407 12.48 -0.66 -0.80
N LEU A 408 12.47 -1.40 -1.91
CA LEU A 408 12.32 -0.81 -3.25
C LEU A 408 10.99 -0.04 -3.36
N PRO A 409 10.95 1.18 -3.92
CA PRO A 409 9.72 1.98 -4.01
C PRO A 409 8.56 1.25 -4.68
N VAL A 410 8.83 0.50 -5.75
CA VAL A 410 7.81 -0.33 -6.44
C VAL A 410 7.28 -1.45 -5.56
N TYR A 411 8.14 -2.10 -4.76
CA TYR A 411 7.73 -3.14 -3.85
C TYR A 411 6.89 -2.56 -2.71
N GLN A 412 7.31 -1.44 -2.11
CA GLN A 412 6.54 -0.76 -1.07
C GLN A 412 5.18 -0.27 -1.61
N PHE A 413 5.14 0.32 -2.81
CA PHE A 413 3.90 0.77 -3.45
C PHE A 413 2.90 -0.38 -3.63
N LEU A 414 3.35 -1.51 -4.20
CA LEU A 414 2.50 -2.69 -4.39
C LEU A 414 2.02 -3.29 -3.06
N CYS A 415 2.87 -3.26 -2.04
CA CYS A 415 2.51 -3.67 -0.69
C CYS A 415 1.53 -2.69 -0.02
N ASP A 416 1.62 -1.39 -0.24
CA ASP A 416 0.65 -0.44 0.33
C ASP A 416 -0.72 -0.57 -0.35
N LEU A 417 -0.73 -0.79 -1.68
CA LEU A 417 -1.95 -0.86 -2.48
C LEU A 417 -2.96 -1.91 -2.00
N GLN A 418 -2.50 -3.01 -1.38
CA GLN A 418 -3.39 -4.05 -0.83
C GLN A 418 -4.35 -3.51 0.27
N TYR A 419 -4.04 -2.35 0.86
CA TYR A 419 -4.83 -1.68 1.88
C TYR A 419 -5.63 -0.47 1.36
N GLN A 420 -5.66 -0.20 0.05
CA GLN A 420 -6.38 0.97 -0.48
C GLN A 420 -7.87 0.98 -0.10
N ASN A 421 -8.51 -0.20 -0.11
CA ASN A 421 -9.94 -0.34 0.13
C ASN A 421 -10.27 -1.02 1.47
N ASN A 422 -9.26 -1.34 2.28
CA ASN A 422 -9.39 -2.05 3.55
C ASN A 422 -8.49 -1.40 4.59
N SER A 423 -8.95 -1.27 5.82
CA SER A 423 -8.12 -0.76 6.92
C SER A 423 -6.99 -1.75 7.19
N LYS A 424 -5.83 -1.21 7.59
CA LYS A 424 -4.69 -2.04 8.03
C LYS A 424 -5.07 -2.95 9.21
N GLY A 425 -6.02 -2.52 10.03
CA GLY A 425 -6.63 -3.32 11.07
C GLY A 425 -7.54 -2.49 11.96
N LEU A 426 -8.45 -3.18 12.65
CA LEU A 426 -9.27 -2.55 13.66
C LEU A 426 -8.44 -2.24 14.89
N SER A 427 -8.62 -1.06 15.44
CA SER A 427 -7.92 -0.63 16.63
C SER A 427 -8.83 0.17 17.54
N LEU A 428 -8.54 0.10 18.84
CA LEU A 428 -9.17 0.97 19.82
C LEU A 428 -8.50 2.35 19.74
N ASN A 429 -9.03 3.24 18.89
CA ASN A 429 -8.49 4.59 18.76
C ASN A 429 -8.70 5.40 20.05
N LEU A 430 -7.65 5.50 20.86
CA LEU A 430 -7.66 6.28 22.09
C LEU A 430 -7.48 7.80 21.84
N GLY A 431 -7.13 8.20 20.61
CA GLY A 431 -6.76 9.56 20.22
C GLY A 431 -5.30 9.89 20.56
N LYS A 432 -4.51 10.31 19.55
CA LYS A 432 -3.06 10.56 19.65
C LYS A 432 -2.67 11.57 20.74
N LEU A 433 -3.54 12.53 21.03
CA LEU A 433 -3.32 13.49 22.12
C LEU A 433 -3.48 12.83 23.50
N ASN A 434 -4.49 11.97 23.69
CA ASN A 434 -4.68 11.26 24.96
C ASN A 434 -3.50 10.31 25.23
N THR A 435 -3.01 9.62 24.20
CA THR A 435 -1.86 8.72 24.35
C THR A 435 -0.56 9.44 24.73
N LYS A 436 -0.47 10.76 24.48
CA LYS A 436 0.68 11.59 24.86
C LYS A 436 0.51 12.29 26.22
N PHE A 437 -0.72 12.53 26.64
CA PHE A 437 -1.01 13.32 27.84
C PHE A 437 -1.15 12.47 29.11
N PHE A 438 -1.58 11.21 28.98
CA PHE A 438 -1.81 10.33 30.13
C PHE A 438 -0.69 9.32 30.31
N ASP A 439 0.11 9.50 31.36
CA ASP A 439 1.18 8.57 31.76
C ASP A 439 0.64 7.21 32.22
N TYR A 440 -0.64 7.15 32.60
CA TYR A 440 -1.32 5.91 32.96
C TYR A 440 -2.60 5.77 32.17
N ARG A 441 -2.80 4.59 31.57
CA ARG A 441 -4.03 4.19 30.92
C ARG A 441 -4.56 2.94 31.61
N PRO A 442 -5.79 2.96 32.15
CA PRO A 442 -6.39 1.78 32.77
C PRO A 442 -6.69 0.70 31.73
N ARG A 443 -6.92 -0.52 32.22
CA ARG A 443 -7.38 -1.63 31.37
C ARG A 443 -8.71 -1.26 30.73
N ILE A 444 -8.91 -1.62 29.48
CA ILE A 444 -10.18 -1.40 28.78
C ILE A 444 -10.76 -2.77 28.44
N ILE A 445 -11.96 -3.02 28.93
CA ILE A 445 -12.66 -4.30 28.83
C ILE A 445 -14.05 -4.15 28.23
N PHE A 446 -14.64 -5.27 27.83
CA PHE A 446 -16.06 -5.39 27.49
C PHE A 446 -16.66 -6.61 28.18
N GLY A 447 -17.58 -6.40 29.12
CA GLY A 447 -18.30 -7.49 29.77
C GLY A 447 -17.40 -8.40 30.61
N LYS A 448 -16.38 -7.83 31.26
CA LYS A 448 -15.39 -8.47 32.18
C LYS A 448 -14.36 -9.42 31.58
N GLU A 449 -14.72 -10.20 30.56
CA GLU A 449 -13.83 -11.24 30.02
C GLU A 449 -13.04 -10.78 28.79
N ILE A 450 -13.57 -9.84 28.01
CA ILE A 450 -12.90 -9.34 26.80
C ILE A 450 -12.01 -8.17 27.20
N VAL A 451 -10.71 -8.28 26.95
CA VAL A 451 -9.73 -7.21 27.18
C VAL A 451 -9.32 -6.64 25.83
N LEU A 452 -9.68 -5.38 25.59
CA LEU A 452 -9.38 -4.65 24.35
C LEU A 452 -8.08 -3.84 24.46
N SER A 453 -7.68 -3.48 25.67
CA SER A 453 -6.40 -2.83 25.93
C SER A 453 -5.95 -3.12 27.35
N LEU A 454 -4.68 -3.51 27.50
CA LEU A 454 -4.05 -3.74 28.80
C LEU A 454 -3.70 -2.40 29.47
N ALA A 455 -3.78 -2.38 30.80
CA ALA A 455 -3.31 -1.25 31.58
C ALA A 455 -1.83 -0.96 31.26
N THR A 456 -1.55 0.29 30.93
CA THR A 456 -0.24 0.75 30.45
C THR A 456 0.25 1.91 31.30
N TRP A 457 1.53 1.89 31.67
CA TRP A 457 2.22 2.98 32.36
C TRP A 457 3.42 3.46 31.53
N TYR A 458 3.52 4.77 31.35
CA TYR A 458 4.67 5.46 30.79
C TYR A 458 5.48 6.04 31.94
N ILE A 459 6.75 5.63 32.04
CA ILE A 459 7.63 6.04 33.12
C ILE A 459 8.73 6.92 32.54
N TYR A 460 8.71 8.20 32.90
CA TYR A 460 9.69 9.16 32.44
C TYR A 460 10.91 9.18 33.35
N LYS A 461 12.08 9.30 32.73
CA LYS A 461 13.37 9.41 33.43
C LYS A 461 13.38 10.62 34.37
N ASP A 462 12.83 11.73 33.93
CA ASP A 462 12.84 13.00 34.67
C ASP A 462 12.04 12.91 35.97
N ASP A 463 10.93 12.15 35.99
CA ASP A 463 10.14 11.93 37.22
C ASP A 463 10.94 11.22 38.33
N LEU A 464 11.95 10.44 37.95
CA LEU A 464 12.76 9.62 38.84
C LEU A 464 14.07 10.30 39.27
N PHE A 465 14.80 10.92 38.34
CA PHE A 465 16.19 11.34 38.58
C PHE A 465 16.38 12.84 38.83
N LEU A 466 15.34 13.68 38.71
CA LEU A 466 15.43 15.11 39.04
C LEU A 466 15.66 15.41 40.53
N LYS A 467 15.62 14.41 41.43
CA LYS A 467 15.54 14.64 42.90
C LYS A 467 16.65 14.05 43.78
N ASN A 468 17.56 13.16 43.33
CA ASN A 468 18.59 12.60 44.23
C ASN A 468 19.75 11.89 43.52
N GLU A 469 20.86 12.59 43.27
CA GLU A 469 22.09 12.01 42.68
C GLU A 469 22.87 11.08 43.64
N LYS A 470 22.56 11.07 44.95
CA LYS A 470 23.32 10.33 45.99
C LYS A 470 22.64 9.06 46.52
N SER A 471 21.60 8.55 45.88
CA SER A 471 20.79 7.44 46.42
C SER A 471 20.86 6.16 45.59
N ASN A 472 20.56 5.02 46.20
CA ASN A 472 20.47 3.73 45.50
C ASN A 472 19.33 3.78 44.47
N HIS A 473 19.68 3.96 43.18
CA HIS A 473 18.73 4.14 42.08
C HIS A 473 17.72 3.00 41.96
N LEU A 474 18.09 1.75 42.28
CA LEU A 474 17.15 0.62 42.24
C LEU A 474 16.03 0.77 43.27
N LYS A 475 16.37 1.23 44.47
CA LYS A 475 15.39 1.45 45.55
C LYS A 475 14.46 2.61 45.21
N LEU A 476 14.97 3.66 44.55
CA LEU A 476 14.14 4.75 44.04
C LEU A 476 13.12 4.24 43.01
N VAL A 477 13.58 3.50 42.01
CA VAL A 477 12.71 2.92 40.97
C VAL A 477 11.65 2.03 41.63
N TYR A 478 12.05 1.09 42.49
CA TYR A 478 11.11 0.22 43.21
C TYR A 478 10.02 1.01 43.95
N ASN A 479 10.42 2.00 44.75
CA ASN A 479 9.50 2.83 45.51
C ASN A 479 8.56 3.63 44.60
N TYR A 480 9.05 4.15 43.49
CA TYR A 480 8.25 4.86 42.51
C TYR A 480 7.19 3.95 41.86
N LEU A 481 7.58 2.75 41.43
CA LEU A 481 6.65 1.78 40.84
C LEU A 481 5.57 1.38 41.86
N LYS A 482 5.93 1.15 43.13
CA LYS A 482 4.97 0.88 44.21
C LYS A 482 4.06 2.08 44.51
N GLN A 483 4.58 3.31 44.48
CA GLN A 483 3.78 4.53 44.66
C GLN A 483 2.73 4.69 43.54
N LYS A 484 3.10 4.34 42.31
CA LYS A 484 2.19 4.32 41.15
C LYS A 484 1.26 3.11 41.11
N LYS A 485 1.29 2.25 42.16
CA LYS A 485 0.49 1.02 42.29
C LYS A 485 0.67 0.04 41.13
N ILE A 486 1.87 -0.01 40.55
CA ILE A 486 2.19 -0.94 39.48
C ILE A 486 2.20 -2.38 40.05
N PRO A 487 1.56 -3.35 39.38
CA PRO A 487 1.54 -4.75 39.83
C PRO A 487 2.93 -5.36 39.96
N ARG A 488 3.04 -6.47 40.70
CA ARG A 488 4.32 -7.18 40.88
C ARG A 488 4.92 -7.63 39.55
N TYR A 489 4.08 -8.20 38.68
CA TYR A 489 4.47 -8.70 37.37
C TYR A 489 3.96 -7.77 36.28
N VAL A 490 4.88 -7.27 35.45
CA VAL A 490 4.60 -6.39 34.32
C VAL A 490 5.50 -6.72 33.15
N TYR A 491 5.05 -6.43 31.94
CA TYR A 491 5.89 -6.47 30.76
C TYR A 491 6.56 -5.13 30.52
N LEU A 492 7.88 -5.12 30.40
CA LEU A 492 8.63 -4.01 29.82
C LEU A 492 8.52 -4.12 28.29
N GLN A 493 7.81 -3.17 27.67
CA GLN A 493 7.48 -3.21 26.25
C GLN A 493 8.38 -2.28 25.42
N LYS A 494 8.93 -2.81 24.31
CA LYS A 494 9.66 -2.06 23.29
C LYS A 494 9.23 -2.50 21.90
N GLY A 495 8.36 -1.72 21.27
CA GLY A 495 7.68 -2.15 20.04
C GLY A 495 6.91 -3.44 20.30
N ASP A 496 7.15 -4.45 19.47
CA ASP A 496 6.50 -5.77 19.57
C ASP A 496 7.14 -6.67 20.63
N ASN A 497 8.31 -6.31 21.16
CA ASN A 497 8.99 -7.10 22.18
C ASN A 497 8.43 -6.81 23.58
N LYS A 498 8.05 -7.86 24.30
CA LYS A 498 7.59 -7.81 25.70
C LYS A 498 8.56 -8.63 26.57
N LEU A 499 9.08 -8.02 27.64
CA LEU A 499 9.92 -8.71 28.62
C LEU A 499 9.23 -8.74 29.98
N LEU A 500 8.95 -9.93 30.52
CA LEU A 500 8.34 -10.08 31.84
C LEU A 500 9.32 -9.64 32.95
N ILE A 501 8.87 -8.71 33.79
CA ILE A 501 9.60 -8.19 34.95
C ILE A 501 8.82 -8.50 36.22
N ASP A 502 9.48 -9.20 37.15
CA ASP A 502 9.09 -9.22 38.56
C ASP A 502 9.76 -8.03 39.25
N ILE A 503 8.98 -7.01 39.63
CA ILE A 503 9.52 -5.80 40.27
C ILE A 503 10.13 -6.08 41.65
N GLU A 504 9.84 -7.24 42.25
CA GLU A 504 10.42 -7.68 43.53
C GLU A 504 11.74 -8.43 43.34
N ASN A 505 12.08 -8.81 42.11
CA ASN A 505 13.37 -9.37 41.75
C ASN A 505 14.35 -8.25 41.36
N SER A 506 15.40 -8.05 42.16
CA SER A 506 16.37 -6.97 41.94
C SER A 506 17.11 -7.06 40.60
N ASN A 507 17.34 -8.26 40.06
CA ASN A 507 18.05 -8.44 38.80
C ASN A 507 17.17 -7.99 37.62
N LEU A 508 15.89 -8.35 37.63
CA LEU A 508 14.95 -7.93 36.60
C LEU A 508 14.61 -6.44 36.71
N LEU A 509 14.49 -5.93 37.94
CA LEU A 509 14.32 -4.50 38.18
C LEU A 509 15.52 -3.67 37.67
N ASN A 510 16.73 -4.23 37.70
CA ASN A 510 17.90 -3.56 37.15
C ASN A 510 17.83 -3.37 35.63
N LEU A 511 17.12 -4.24 34.89
CA LEU A 511 16.89 -4.07 33.46
C LEU A 511 16.06 -2.81 33.17
N ILE A 512 15.03 -2.55 33.98
CA ILE A 512 14.24 -1.31 33.93
C ILE A 512 15.15 -0.09 34.14
N LEU A 513 16.03 -0.14 35.15
CA LEU A 513 16.96 0.96 35.43
C LEU A 513 17.95 1.20 34.29
N GLU A 514 18.49 0.14 33.70
CA GLU A 514 19.41 0.24 32.55
C GLU A 514 18.73 0.84 31.32
N ASP A 515 17.46 0.52 31.09
CA ASP A 515 16.69 1.10 30.00
C ASP A 515 16.37 2.57 30.23
N LEU A 516 15.93 2.94 31.44
CA LEU A 516 15.71 4.34 31.83
C LEU A 516 16.98 5.21 31.77
N LYS A 517 18.17 4.61 31.85
CA LYS A 517 19.42 5.35 31.64
C LYS A 517 19.59 5.73 30.17
N LYS A 518 19.17 4.85 29.26
CA LYS A 518 19.34 4.96 27.80
C LYS A 518 18.22 5.76 27.13
N THR A 519 16.98 5.65 27.61
CA THR A 519 15.81 6.30 27.02
C THR A 519 15.18 7.33 27.98
N SER A 520 14.47 8.32 27.44
CA SER A 520 13.74 9.32 28.23
C SER A 520 12.45 8.78 28.85
N VAL A 521 11.87 7.75 28.23
CA VAL A 521 10.63 7.10 28.66
C VAL A 521 10.73 5.59 28.45
N ILE A 522 10.06 4.82 29.30
CA ILE A 522 9.80 3.39 29.11
C ILE A 522 8.30 3.10 29.24
N THR A 523 7.86 2.01 28.62
CA THR A 523 6.47 1.55 28.68
C THR A 523 6.39 0.24 29.46
N LEU A 524 5.58 0.24 30.52
CA LEU A 524 5.22 -0.96 31.29
C LEU A 524 3.76 -1.32 30.99
N VAL A 525 3.49 -2.60 30.75
CA VAL A 525 2.15 -3.12 30.49
C VAL A 525 1.84 -4.20 31.52
N GLU A 526 0.59 -4.26 31.99
CA GLU A 526 0.20 -5.27 32.98
C GLU A 526 0.35 -6.71 32.45
N CYS A 527 0.67 -7.63 33.35
CA CYS A 527 0.63 -9.06 33.07
C CYS A 527 -0.68 -9.65 33.65
N LEU A 528 -1.50 -10.26 32.79
CA LEU A 528 -2.75 -10.92 33.21
C LEU A 528 -2.61 -12.43 33.41
N TYR A 529 -1.48 -12.99 33.00
CA TYR A 529 -1.18 -14.40 33.20
C TYR A 529 -1.02 -14.69 34.69
N ASP A 530 -1.69 -15.75 35.13
CA ASP A 530 -1.52 -16.28 36.47
C ASP A 530 -0.29 -17.17 36.50
N LEU A 531 0.88 -16.57 36.77
CA LEU A 531 2.17 -17.27 36.74
C LEU A 531 2.26 -18.46 37.73
N ASP A 532 1.37 -18.55 38.71
CA ASP A 532 1.34 -19.66 39.67
C ASP A 532 0.50 -20.84 39.17
N ASN A 533 -0.56 -20.57 38.38
CA ASN A 533 -1.54 -21.59 37.95
C ASN A 533 -1.51 -21.90 36.45
N GLU A 534 -1.00 -20.99 35.61
CA GLU A 534 -0.94 -21.14 34.16
C GLU A 534 0.43 -21.63 33.73
N GLN A 535 0.46 -22.80 33.07
CA GLN A 535 1.71 -23.47 32.72
C GLN A 535 2.45 -22.80 31.55
N TYR A 536 1.73 -22.12 30.66
CA TYR A 536 2.28 -21.52 29.45
C TYR A 536 1.57 -20.20 29.12
N ASP A 537 2.36 -19.22 28.69
CA ASP A 537 1.87 -18.07 27.91
C ASP A 537 1.46 -18.56 26.50
N ASN A 538 0.48 -17.92 25.87
CA ASN A 538 -0.01 -18.30 24.55
C ASN A 538 -0.44 -17.12 23.70
N GLU A 539 -0.11 -17.17 22.42
CA GLU A 539 -0.63 -16.29 21.40
C GLU A 539 -1.30 -17.12 20.32
N LEU A 540 -2.56 -16.81 20.02
CA LEU A 540 -3.39 -17.54 19.07
C LEU A 540 -3.67 -16.66 17.88
N VAL A 541 -3.26 -17.11 16.69
CA VAL A 541 -3.58 -16.46 15.42
C VAL A 541 -4.76 -17.20 14.79
N ILE A 542 -5.90 -16.53 14.70
CA ILE A 542 -7.16 -17.10 14.25
C ILE A 542 -7.53 -16.48 12.90
N PRO A 543 -7.59 -17.27 11.81
CA PRO A 543 -8.05 -16.76 10.52
C PRO A 543 -9.57 -16.61 10.51
N PHE A 544 -10.05 -15.47 10.04
CA PHE A 544 -11.47 -15.17 9.83
C PHE A 544 -11.77 -14.92 8.36
N VAL A 545 -13.02 -15.21 7.97
CA VAL A 545 -13.60 -14.84 6.68
C VAL A 545 -14.67 -13.78 6.93
N ASN A 546 -14.53 -12.64 6.28
CA ASN A 546 -15.51 -11.56 6.31
C ASN A 546 -16.62 -11.86 5.30
N LEU A 547 -17.77 -12.33 5.78
CA LEU A 547 -18.93 -12.66 4.92
C LEU A 547 -19.63 -11.42 4.36
N ASP A 548 -19.41 -10.25 4.97
CA ASP A 548 -19.98 -8.97 4.53
C ASP A 548 -19.04 -8.21 3.58
N TYR A 549 -17.90 -8.81 3.20
CA TYR A 549 -16.96 -8.22 2.26
C TYR A 549 -17.64 -7.97 0.91
N LYS A 550 -17.57 -6.73 0.43
CA LYS A 550 -18.09 -6.32 -0.87
C LYS A 550 -16.92 -5.96 -1.76
N GLU A 551 -16.76 -6.72 -2.83
CA GLU A 551 -15.72 -6.43 -3.81
C GLU A 551 -15.99 -5.08 -4.49
N THR A 552 -14.96 -4.26 -4.52
CA THR A 552 -14.91 -3.03 -5.32
C THR A 552 -14.40 -3.40 -6.71
N MET A 553 -15.21 -4.10 -7.50
CA MET A 553 -14.82 -4.42 -8.88
C MET A 553 -14.93 -3.18 -9.77
N TYR A 554 -13.84 -2.80 -10.43
CA TYR A 554 -13.94 -1.94 -11.59
C TYR A 554 -14.22 -2.81 -12.83
N HIS A 555 -15.44 -2.72 -13.37
CA HIS A 555 -15.77 -3.44 -14.60
C HIS A 555 -15.02 -2.83 -15.79
N LEU A 556 -13.85 -3.39 -16.12
CA LEU A 556 -13.15 -3.10 -17.37
C LEU A 556 -14.06 -3.47 -18.55
N LYS A 557 -14.67 -2.47 -19.20
CA LYS A 557 -15.44 -2.69 -20.43
C LYS A 557 -14.49 -2.91 -21.63
N ARG A 558 -14.21 -4.20 -21.88
CA ARG A 558 -13.94 -4.85 -23.20
C ARG A 558 -12.63 -4.50 -23.94
N LYS A 559 -12.29 -5.37 -24.90
CA LYS A 559 -11.04 -5.47 -25.69
C LYS A 559 -10.65 -4.16 -26.39
N ILE A 560 -9.39 -3.79 -26.25
CA ILE A 560 -8.72 -2.77 -27.05
C ILE A 560 -8.37 -3.42 -28.41
N ASP A 561 -9.16 -3.14 -29.44
CA ASP A 561 -8.68 -3.31 -30.81
C ASP A 561 -7.75 -2.13 -31.14
N LYS A 562 -6.53 -2.46 -31.60
CA LYS A 562 -5.51 -1.48 -31.96
C LYS A 562 -5.97 -0.67 -33.18
N VAL A 563 -6.58 0.47 -32.94
CA VAL A 563 -6.61 1.55 -33.94
C VAL A 563 -5.85 2.74 -33.38
N SER A 564 -4.78 3.09 -34.10
CA SER A 564 -3.94 4.25 -33.85
C SER A 564 -4.73 5.53 -34.10
N ARG A 565 -5.50 6.00 -33.11
CA ARG A 565 -5.96 7.39 -33.05
C ARG A 565 -4.98 8.20 -32.20
N VAL A 566 -4.76 9.45 -32.59
CA VAL A 566 -3.91 10.39 -31.83
C VAL A 566 -4.56 10.62 -30.47
N SER A 567 -3.83 10.27 -29.41
CA SER A 567 -4.29 10.39 -28.01
C SER A 567 -4.03 11.77 -27.41
N GLY A 568 -3.02 12.49 -27.90
CA GLY A 568 -2.61 13.79 -27.37
C GLY A 568 -2.37 14.83 -28.46
N PHE A 569 -2.83 16.05 -28.21
CA PHE A 569 -2.66 17.22 -29.06
C PHE A 569 -1.89 18.30 -28.32
N VAL A 570 -0.62 18.48 -28.68
CA VAL A 570 0.21 19.57 -28.15
C VAL A 570 -0.29 20.92 -28.69
N PRO A 571 -0.05 22.04 -27.97
CA PRO A 571 -0.40 23.36 -28.47
C PRO A 571 0.16 23.61 -29.87
N GLY A 572 -0.71 24.03 -30.80
CA GLY A 572 -0.34 24.28 -32.19
C GLY A 572 -0.46 23.08 -33.14
N SER A 573 -0.94 21.94 -32.65
CA SER A 573 -1.43 20.83 -33.49
C SER A 573 -2.90 21.07 -33.92
N SER A 574 -3.73 20.04 -34.02
CA SER A 574 -5.15 20.16 -34.42
C SER A 574 -6.04 20.80 -33.34
N TRP A 575 -5.59 20.87 -32.09
CA TRP A 575 -6.35 21.47 -30.98
C TRP A 575 -5.56 22.54 -30.23
N LEU A 576 -6.27 23.54 -29.72
CA LEU A 576 -5.78 24.47 -28.69
C LEU A 576 -6.59 24.30 -27.42
N TYR A 577 -5.92 24.13 -26.29
CA TYR A 577 -6.54 23.89 -24.99
C TYR A 577 -6.01 24.86 -23.95
N TYR A 578 -6.92 25.63 -23.35
CA TYR A 578 -6.64 26.55 -22.26
C TYR A 578 -7.24 26.08 -20.94
N LYS A 579 -6.48 26.24 -19.86
CA LYS A 579 -6.97 26.22 -18.48
C LYS A 579 -7.05 27.65 -17.97
N ILE A 580 -8.24 28.13 -17.63
CA ILE A 580 -8.49 29.49 -17.12
C ILE A 580 -8.84 29.39 -15.64
N TYR A 581 -7.91 29.78 -14.78
CA TYR A 581 -8.07 29.70 -13.33
C TYR A 581 -8.81 30.92 -12.79
N VAL A 582 -9.96 30.66 -12.15
CA VAL A 582 -10.96 31.66 -11.76
C VAL A 582 -11.72 31.16 -10.53
N SER A 583 -12.40 32.03 -9.80
CA SER A 583 -13.30 31.57 -8.73
C SER A 583 -14.60 30.97 -9.30
N VAL A 584 -15.22 30.04 -8.56
CA VAL A 584 -16.49 29.39 -8.94
C VAL A 584 -17.59 30.41 -9.27
N ARG A 585 -17.65 31.53 -8.52
CA ARG A 585 -18.67 32.58 -8.68
C ARG A 585 -18.49 33.36 -9.99
N ILE A 586 -17.26 33.60 -10.41
CA ILE A 586 -16.92 34.43 -11.58
C ILE A 586 -16.93 33.60 -12.87
N ALA A 587 -16.76 32.28 -12.78
CA ALA A 587 -16.66 31.38 -13.92
C ALA A 587 -17.81 31.54 -14.93
N GLU A 588 -19.05 31.69 -14.48
CA GLU A 588 -20.19 31.90 -15.37
C GLU A 588 -20.21 33.26 -16.04
N GLU A 589 -19.61 34.26 -15.41
CA GLU A 589 -19.46 35.59 -16.00
C GLU A 589 -18.41 35.57 -17.11
N VAL A 590 -17.28 34.89 -16.90
CA VAL A 590 -16.26 34.67 -17.93
C VAL A 590 -16.84 33.88 -19.11
N LEU A 591 -17.62 32.83 -18.84
CA LEU A 591 -18.25 32.03 -19.87
C LEU A 591 -19.20 32.85 -20.75
N VAL A 592 -20.05 33.69 -20.15
CA VAL A 592 -21.04 34.49 -20.90
C VAL A 592 -20.42 35.72 -21.55
N LYS A 593 -19.62 36.51 -20.81
CA LYS A 593 -19.14 37.82 -21.28
C LYS A 593 -17.87 37.74 -22.16
N SER A 594 -17.07 36.68 -22.03
CA SER A 594 -15.82 36.53 -22.79
C SER A 594 -15.84 35.32 -23.71
N ILE A 595 -16.16 34.14 -23.20
CA ILE A 595 -16.08 32.90 -23.99
C ILE A 595 -17.17 32.84 -25.06
N SER A 596 -18.42 33.16 -24.73
CA SER A 596 -19.53 33.16 -25.70
C SER A 596 -19.24 34.02 -26.93
N PRO A 597 -18.89 35.32 -26.81
CA PRO A 597 -18.58 36.13 -27.98
C PRO A 597 -17.30 35.70 -28.71
N LEU A 598 -16.31 35.14 -27.99
CA LEU A 598 -15.11 34.56 -28.59
C LEU A 598 -15.45 33.38 -29.50
N VAL A 599 -16.22 32.40 -29.03
CA VAL A 599 -16.54 31.20 -29.81
C VAL A 599 -17.43 31.54 -31.00
N ASP A 600 -18.37 32.47 -30.84
CA ASP A 600 -19.23 32.94 -31.93
C ASP A 600 -18.39 33.57 -33.05
N ASP A 601 -17.45 34.45 -32.69
CA ASP A 601 -16.55 35.09 -33.64
C ASP A 601 -15.63 34.09 -34.35
N LEU A 602 -15.04 33.13 -33.62
CA LEU A 602 -14.18 32.09 -34.19
C LEU A 602 -14.94 31.15 -35.13
N CYS A 603 -16.17 30.76 -34.77
CA CYS A 603 -17.02 29.91 -35.59
C CYS A 603 -17.50 30.64 -36.86
N GLN A 604 -17.94 31.89 -36.75
CA GLN A 604 -18.37 32.70 -37.92
C GLN A 604 -17.25 32.85 -38.95
N LYS A 605 -16.02 33.06 -38.47
CA LYS A 605 -14.82 33.18 -39.31
C LYS A 605 -14.27 31.83 -39.78
N LYS A 606 -14.89 30.72 -39.38
CA LYS A 606 -14.48 29.33 -39.71
C LYS A 606 -13.04 29.01 -39.31
N ILE A 607 -12.54 29.66 -38.27
CA ILE A 607 -11.18 29.45 -37.72
C ILE A 607 -11.13 28.10 -36.97
N ILE A 608 -12.23 27.76 -36.30
CA ILE A 608 -12.40 26.50 -35.54
C ILE A 608 -13.52 25.65 -36.12
N LYS A 609 -13.44 24.33 -35.94
CA LYS A 609 -14.47 23.34 -36.34
C LYS A 609 -15.43 23.03 -35.20
N LYS A 610 -14.87 22.77 -34.02
CA LYS A 610 -15.59 22.43 -32.78
C LYS A 610 -14.92 23.13 -31.61
N TRP A 611 -15.67 23.27 -30.53
CA TRP A 611 -15.12 23.70 -29.26
C TRP A 611 -15.97 23.12 -28.14
N PHE A 612 -15.42 23.00 -26.94
CA PHE A 612 -16.23 22.67 -25.78
C PHE A 612 -15.52 23.13 -24.52
N PHE A 613 -16.26 23.23 -23.42
CA PHE A 613 -15.70 23.61 -22.13
C PHE A 613 -16.10 22.65 -21.01
N LEU A 614 -15.30 22.62 -19.95
CA LEU A 614 -15.63 21.98 -18.69
C LEU A 614 -15.30 22.92 -17.53
N LYS A 615 -16.08 22.84 -16.45
CA LYS A 615 -15.71 23.38 -15.14
C LYS A 615 -15.00 22.26 -14.38
N TYR A 616 -13.79 22.50 -13.88
CA TYR A 616 -12.95 21.47 -13.28
C TYR A 616 -12.25 21.95 -12.00
N ARG A 617 -11.79 21.01 -11.17
CA ARG A 617 -11.04 21.28 -9.93
C ARG A 617 -10.03 20.14 -9.72
N ASP A 618 -8.75 20.43 -9.91
CA ASP A 618 -7.63 19.54 -9.56
C ASP A 618 -6.93 20.05 -8.28
N THR A 619 -6.12 21.11 -8.39
CA THR A 619 -5.63 21.90 -7.25
C THR A 619 -6.58 23.07 -6.98
N ASP A 620 -6.93 23.78 -8.05
CA ASP A 620 -7.73 25.00 -8.03
C ASP A 620 -8.87 24.90 -9.04
N PHE A 621 -9.95 25.62 -8.76
CA PHE A 621 -11.08 25.68 -9.69
C PHE A 621 -10.68 26.44 -10.97
N HIS A 622 -11.01 25.86 -12.13
CA HIS A 622 -10.71 26.46 -13.42
C HIS A 622 -11.71 26.02 -14.51
N ILE A 623 -11.73 26.79 -15.61
CA ILE A 623 -12.44 26.43 -16.84
C ILE A 623 -11.43 25.82 -17.80
N ARG A 624 -11.75 24.63 -18.32
CA ARG A 624 -11.01 23.98 -19.41
C ARG A 624 -11.74 24.29 -20.70
N ILE A 625 -11.12 24.99 -21.65
CA ILE A 625 -11.72 25.27 -22.95
C ILE A 625 -10.85 24.76 -24.08
N ARG A 626 -11.46 24.05 -25.02
CA ARG A 626 -10.76 23.38 -26.12
C ARG A 626 -11.33 23.83 -27.46
N PHE A 627 -10.44 24.10 -28.42
CA PHE A 627 -10.77 24.54 -29.77
C PHE A 627 -10.14 23.59 -30.79
N GLU A 628 -10.96 22.96 -31.63
CA GLU A 628 -10.48 22.19 -32.77
C GLU A 628 -10.22 23.15 -33.94
N LEU A 629 -8.99 23.22 -34.41
CA LEU A 629 -8.60 24.13 -35.47
C LEU A 629 -9.08 23.65 -36.85
N ASN A 630 -9.38 24.60 -37.72
CA ASN A 630 -9.64 24.31 -39.12
C ASN A 630 -8.31 24.22 -39.89
N GLU A 631 -7.96 23.04 -40.42
CA GLU A 631 -6.68 22.80 -41.11
C GLU A 631 -6.52 23.58 -42.43
N LYS A 632 -7.60 24.23 -42.93
CA LYS A 632 -7.59 24.96 -44.20
C LYS A 632 -6.74 26.24 -44.21
N PHE A 633 -6.30 26.74 -43.05
CA PHE A 633 -5.55 28.00 -42.98
C PHE A 633 -4.33 27.89 -42.05
N SER A 634 -3.16 28.29 -42.54
CA SER A 634 -1.87 28.21 -41.82
C SER A 634 -1.77 29.13 -40.60
N ASN A 635 -2.56 30.21 -40.53
CA ASN A 635 -2.47 31.22 -39.45
C ASN A 635 -3.57 31.07 -38.37
N ASN A 636 -4.26 29.94 -38.29
CA ASN A 636 -5.41 29.81 -37.37
C ASN A 636 -5.02 29.83 -35.89
N ILE A 637 -3.83 29.33 -35.52
CA ILE A 637 -3.35 29.34 -34.13
C ILE A 637 -3.22 30.77 -33.61
N GLN A 638 -2.50 31.61 -34.37
CA GLN A 638 -2.30 33.03 -34.03
C GLN A 638 -3.64 33.75 -33.88
N GLN A 639 -4.56 33.52 -34.81
CA GLN A 639 -5.88 34.14 -34.76
C GLN A 639 -6.70 33.73 -33.53
N VAL A 640 -6.62 32.47 -33.10
CA VAL A 640 -7.28 32.02 -31.87
C VAL A 640 -6.64 32.69 -30.65
N ILE A 641 -5.31 32.73 -30.56
CA ILE A 641 -4.58 33.36 -29.45
C ILE A 641 -4.92 34.85 -29.33
N ASP A 642 -4.85 35.60 -30.43
CA ASP A 642 -5.10 37.05 -30.43
C ASP A 642 -6.53 37.37 -29.98
N ARG A 643 -7.50 36.62 -30.48
CA ARG A 643 -8.91 36.79 -30.10
C ARG A 643 -9.16 36.38 -28.67
N PHE A 644 -8.60 35.24 -28.25
CA PHE A 644 -8.69 34.77 -26.88
C PHE A 644 -8.19 35.85 -25.91
N ASN A 645 -6.98 36.38 -26.17
CA ASN A 645 -6.40 37.45 -25.36
C ASN A 645 -7.29 38.70 -25.34
N PHE A 646 -7.81 39.12 -26.50
CA PHE A 646 -8.71 40.27 -26.60
C PHE A 646 -9.96 40.11 -25.72
N PHE A 647 -10.66 38.98 -25.80
CA PHE A 647 -11.91 38.76 -25.07
C PHE A 647 -11.69 38.50 -23.57
N ILE A 648 -10.54 37.98 -23.16
CA ILE A 648 -10.23 37.65 -21.77
C ILE A 648 -9.59 38.83 -21.02
N LYS A 649 -8.97 39.78 -21.73
CA LYS A 649 -8.18 40.88 -21.16
C LYS A 649 -8.82 41.58 -19.95
N ASN A 650 -10.10 41.95 -20.02
CA ASN A 650 -10.77 42.67 -18.94
C ASN A 650 -10.80 41.88 -17.62
N PHE A 651 -10.92 40.56 -17.67
CA PHE A 651 -10.93 39.69 -16.48
C PHE A 651 -9.52 39.46 -15.93
N LEU A 652 -8.48 39.52 -16.78
CA LEU A 652 -7.08 39.50 -16.33
C LEU A 652 -6.69 40.82 -15.68
N ASP A 653 -6.98 41.96 -16.33
CA ASP A 653 -6.62 43.30 -15.85
C ASP A 653 -7.32 43.64 -14.51
N SER A 654 -8.46 43.00 -14.23
CA SER A 654 -9.20 43.14 -12.97
C SER A 654 -8.87 42.06 -11.92
N ASN A 655 -7.87 41.20 -12.17
CA ASN A 655 -7.46 40.08 -11.31
C ASN A 655 -8.59 39.06 -10.99
N GLN A 656 -9.62 39.01 -11.83
CA GLN A 656 -10.70 38.04 -11.71
C GLN A 656 -10.28 36.67 -12.22
N ILE A 657 -9.42 36.64 -13.24
CA ILE A 657 -8.64 35.48 -13.67
C ILE A 657 -7.22 35.67 -13.16
N TRP A 658 -6.71 34.70 -12.41
CA TRP A 658 -5.38 34.82 -11.79
C TRP A 658 -4.29 34.05 -12.54
N LYS A 659 -4.68 33.08 -13.39
CA LYS A 659 -3.74 32.30 -14.22
C LYS A 659 -4.42 31.75 -15.47
N ILE A 660 -3.68 31.69 -16.57
CA ILE A 660 -4.09 30.99 -17.79
C ILE A 660 -2.93 30.12 -18.27
N ASP A 661 -3.20 28.83 -18.50
CA ASP A 661 -2.22 27.89 -19.05
C ASP A 661 -2.66 27.38 -20.41
N LEU A 662 -1.74 27.35 -21.38
CA LEU A 662 -1.90 26.64 -22.64
C LEU A 662 -1.36 25.22 -22.46
N SER A 663 -2.19 24.20 -22.67
CA SER A 663 -1.91 22.81 -22.28
C SER A 663 -2.08 21.83 -23.45
N THR A 664 -1.54 20.62 -23.30
CA THR A 664 -1.78 19.50 -24.21
C THR A 664 -3.19 18.95 -24.01
N TYR A 665 -3.99 18.84 -25.08
CA TYR A 665 -5.29 18.18 -25.00
C TYR A 665 -5.12 16.67 -25.16
N GLU A 666 -5.39 15.95 -24.09
CA GLU A 666 -5.36 14.50 -24.04
C GLU A 666 -6.77 13.95 -24.11
N ARG A 667 -7.04 13.05 -25.05
CA ARG A 667 -8.37 12.46 -25.26
C ARG A 667 -8.58 11.31 -24.28
N GLU A 668 -9.77 11.23 -23.68
CA GLU A 668 -10.21 10.14 -22.81
C GLU A 668 -10.71 8.93 -23.63
N LEU A 669 -9.82 8.32 -24.43
CA LEU A 669 -10.16 7.25 -25.37
C LEU A 669 -10.75 6.02 -24.66
N GLU A 670 -10.26 5.73 -23.47
CA GLU A 670 -10.67 4.62 -22.62
C GLU A 670 -12.10 4.81 -22.09
N ARG A 671 -12.50 6.06 -21.85
CA ARG A 671 -13.82 6.40 -21.31
C ARG A 671 -14.91 6.43 -22.37
N TYR A 672 -14.61 7.05 -23.51
CA TYR A 672 -15.60 7.27 -24.58
C TYR A 672 -15.49 6.30 -25.74
N ASN A 673 -14.64 5.27 -25.64
CA ASN A 673 -14.28 4.34 -26.71
C ASN A 673 -13.53 5.02 -27.87
N TRP A 674 -12.42 4.41 -28.29
CA TRP A 674 -11.58 4.84 -29.40
C TRP A 674 -12.34 5.02 -30.73
N GLU A 675 -13.43 4.29 -30.97
CA GLU A 675 -14.26 4.46 -32.17
C GLU A 675 -15.13 5.71 -32.09
N SER A 676 -15.65 5.98 -30.90
CA SER A 676 -16.74 6.94 -30.66
C SER A 676 -16.28 8.30 -30.12
N ILE A 677 -15.00 8.46 -29.80
CA ILE A 677 -14.47 9.70 -29.22
C ILE A 677 -14.77 10.95 -30.08
N ASP A 678 -14.74 10.87 -31.41
CA ASP A 678 -15.08 12.01 -32.28
C ASP A 678 -16.58 12.37 -32.20
N LEU A 679 -17.45 11.38 -31.96
CA LEU A 679 -18.89 11.59 -31.71
C LEU A 679 -19.10 12.19 -30.32
N ALA A 680 -18.36 11.72 -29.32
CA ALA A 680 -18.39 12.28 -27.97
C ALA A 680 -17.98 13.77 -27.97
N GLU A 681 -16.89 14.12 -28.64
CA GLU A 681 -16.47 15.53 -28.80
C GLU A 681 -17.50 16.37 -29.57
N SER A 682 -18.18 15.77 -30.54
CA SER A 682 -19.30 16.44 -31.24
C SER A 682 -20.46 16.69 -30.28
N PHE A 683 -20.79 15.72 -29.43
CA PHE A 683 -21.79 15.88 -28.38
C PHE A 683 -21.39 16.98 -27.39
N PHE A 684 -20.13 17.00 -26.91
CA PHE A 684 -19.63 18.04 -26.01
C PHE A 684 -19.72 19.43 -26.62
N TYR A 685 -19.47 19.56 -27.93
CA TYR A 685 -19.63 20.81 -28.65
C TYR A 685 -21.08 21.31 -28.66
N TYR A 686 -22.03 20.45 -29.02
CA TYR A 686 -23.44 20.83 -29.04
C TYR A 686 -23.99 21.10 -27.63
N ASP A 687 -23.60 20.29 -26.64
CA ASP A 687 -23.95 20.51 -25.24
C ASP A 687 -23.38 21.84 -24.72
N SER A 688 -22.09 22.13 -24.98
CA SER A 688 -21.47 23.40 -24.61
C SER A 688 -22.19 24.61 -25.20
N ARG A 689 -22.61 24.53 -26.48
CA ARG A 689 -23.44 25.58 -27.12
C ARG A 689 -24.78 25.75 -26.41
N LEU A 690 -25.50 24.66 -26.16
CA LEU A 690 -26.79 24.68 -25.48
C LEU A 690 -26.66 25.30 -24.08
N ILE A 691 -25.67 24.86 -23.31
CA ILE A 691 -25.45 25.33 -21.94
C ILE A 691 -25.08 26.81 -21.92
N LEU A 692 -24.19 27.30 -22.80
CA LEU A 692 -23.91 28.74 -22.85
C LEU A 692 -25.14 29.57 -23.22
N GLN A 693 -25.95 29.11 -24.17
CA GLN A 693 -27.20 29.78 -24.54
C GLN A 693 -28.19 29.80 -23.37
N LEU A 694 -28.34 28.70 -22.63
CA LEU A 694 -29.18 28.63 -21.45
C LEU A 694 -28.69 29.58 -20.34
N ILE A 695 -27.39 29.61 -20.06
CA ILE A 695 -26.82 30.52 -19.05
C ILE A 695 -27.03 31.99 -19.46
N SER A 696 -26.81 32.35 -20.74
CA SER A 696 -27.06 33.72 -21.22
C SER A 696 -28.53 34.10 -21.08
N LYS A 697 -29.42 33.28 -21.63
CA LYS A 697 -30.86 33.58 -21.68
C LYS A 697 -31.50 33.60 -20.29
N THR A 698 -31.11 32.70 -19.41
CA THR A 698 -31.63 32.70 -18.02
C THR A 698 -31.14 33.90 -17.22
N LYS A 699 -29.95 34.45 -17.53
CA LYS A 699 -29.48 35.71 -16.96
C LYS A 699 -30.25 36.91 -17.52
N GLU A 700 -30.48 36.95 -18.84
CA GLU A 700 -31.28 38.00 -19.50
C GLU A 700 -32.72 38.06 -18.95
N ASP A 701 -33.34 36.89 -18.76
CA ASP A 701 -34.71 36.76 -18.26
C ASP A 701 -34.81 36.84 -16.71
N ASN A 702 -33.70 37.07 -15.99
CA ASN A 702 -33.62 37.09 -14.52
C ASN A 702 -34.15 35.81 -13.81
N ILE A 703 -33.98 34.65 -14.44
CA ILE A 703 -34.43 33.33 -13.94
C ILE A 703 -33.25 32.35 -13.74
N GLY A 704 -32.04 32.86 -13.52
CA GLY A 704 -30.84 32.04 -13.33
C GLY A 704 -30.94 31.03 -12.19
N ASN A 705 -31.76 31.30 -11.16
CA ASN A 705 -32.05 30.36 -10.07
C ASN A 705 -32.82 29.10 -10.52
N LEU A 706 -33.38 29.09 -11.73
CA LEU A 706 -34.09 27.94 -12.31
C LEU A 706 -33.21 27.07 -13.21
N LEU A 707 -31.90 27.34 -13.34
CA LEU A 707 -30.99 26.55 -14.17
C LEU A 707 -31.05 25.04 -13.87
N TRP A 708 -31.27 24.65 -12.61
CA TRP A 708 -31.43 23.25 -12.22
C TRP A 708 -32.63 22.55 -12.87
N LEU A 709 -33.74 23.26 -13.14
CA LEU A 709 -34.88 22.71 -13.86
C LEU A 709 -34.53 22.41 -15.32
N PHE A 710 -33.78 23.31 -15.96
CA PHE A 710 -33.26 23.08 -17.31
C PHE A 710 -32.29 21.91 -17.32
N SER A 711 -31.42 21.78 -16.30
CA SER A 711 -30.55 20.61 -16.15
C SER A 711 -31.33 19.30 -16.04
N LEU A 712 -32.39 19.25 -15.23
CA LEU A 712 -33.26 18.06 -15.15
C LEU A 712 -33.90 17.72 -16.50
N ARG A 713 -34.36 18.74 -17.23
CA ARG A 713 -34.93 18.56 -18.55
C ARG A 713 -33.89 18.06 -19.55
N CYS A 714 -32.66 18.58 -19.53
CA CYS A 714 -31.55 18.10 -20.36
C CYS A 714 -31.23 16.62 -20.06
N ILE A 715 -31.12 16.24 -18.78
CA ILE A 715 -30.86 14.85 -18.38
C ILE A 715 -31.95 13.92 -18.93
N ASP A 716 -33.22 14.27 -18.71
CA ASP A 716 -34.36 13.47 -19.21
C ASP A 716 -34.33 13.33 -20.74
N ARG A 717 -34.04 14.43 -21.46
CA ARG A 717 -33.92 14.45 -22.92
C ARG A 717 -32.72 13.66 -23.44
N TYR A 718 -31.58 13.71 -22.77
CA TYR A 718 -30.41 12.92 -23.15
C TYR A 718 -30.71 11.43 -22.98
N LEU A 719 -31.36 11.04 -21.88
CA LEU A 719 -31.78 9.65 -21.69
C LEU A 719 -32.83 9.21 -22.72
N ASP A 720 -33.74 10.10 -23.15
CA ASP A 720 -34.66 9.83 -24.27
C ASP A 720 -33.88 9.59 -25.57
N LEU A 721 -32.86 10.39 -25.86
CA LEU A 721 -32.04 10.27 -27.08
C LEU A 721 -31.25 8.96 -27.13
N PHE A 722 -30.89 8.41 -25.97
CA PHE A 722 -30.28 7.09 -25.85
C PHE A 722 -31.31 5.95 -25.73
N GLU A 723 -32.59 6.25 -25.95
CA GLU A 723 -33.69 5.28 -25.99
C GLU A 723 -33.91 4.52 -24.67
N PHE A 724 -33.52 5.11 -23.53
CA PHE A 724 -33.76 4.49 -22.22
C PHE A 724 -35.25 4.54 -21.83
N SER A 725 -35.80 3.40 -21.45
CA SER A 725 -37.12 3.29 -20.86
C SER A 725 -37.20 3.97 -19.49
N LEU A 726 -38.42 4.31 -19.04
CA LEU A 726 -38.62 4.96 -17.73
C LEU A 726 -38.02 4.15 -16.57
N LEU A 727 -38.12 2.81 -16.62
CA LEU A 727 -37.54 1.93 -15.61
C LEU A 727 -36.01 1.99 -15.61
N GLU A 728 -35.37 2.03 -16.78
CA GLU A 728 -33.91 2.16 -16.88
C GLU A 728 -33.44 3.53 -16.40
N LYS A 729 -34.16 4.61 -16.77
CA LYS A 729 -33.88 5.96 -16.24
C LYS A 729 -33.92 5.97 -14.71
N GLN A 730 -34.95 5.36 -14.12
CA GLN A 730 -35.07 5.24 -12.66
C GLN A 730 -33.90 4.46 -12.06
N GLY A 731 -33.51 3.33 -12.68
CA GLY A 731 -32.37 2.53 -12.25
C GLY A 731 -31.07 3.33 -12.24
N ILE A 732 -30.78 4.07 -13.32
CA ILE A 732 -29.60 4.94 -13.45
C ILE A 732 -29.61 6.02 -12.37
N MET A 733 -30.74 6.71 -12.16
CA MET A 733 -30.83 7.78 -11.14
C MET A 733 -30.65 7.24 -9.72
N CYS A 734 -31.20 6.06 -9.40
CA CYS A 734 -30.97 5.39 -8.13
C CYS A 734 -29.50 5.04 -7.92
N TYR A 735 -28.83 4.52 -8.96
CA TYR A 735 -27.40 4.22 -8.93
C TYR A 735 -26.57 5.48 -8.69
N LEU A 736 -26.78 6.53 -9.49
CA LEU A 736 -26.06 7.81 -9.37
C LEU A 736 -26.29 8.47 -8.01
N THR A 737 -27.49 8.38 -7.44
CA THR A 737 -27.80 8.92 -6.12
C THR A 737 -27.02 8.19 -5.02
N LYS A 738 -26.95 6.85 -5.07
CA LYS A 738 -26.17 6.06 -4.11
C LYS A 738 -24.68 6.39 -4.22
N TYR A 739 -24.18 6.47 -5.45
CA TYR A 739 -22.78 6.82 -5.73
C TYR A 739 -22.43 8.23 -5.22
N PHE A 740 -23.27 9.22 -5.51
CA PHE A 740 -23.04 10.61 -5.07
C PHE A 740 -23.08 10.76 -3.55
N LYS A 741 -23.97 10.02 -2.85
CA LYS A 741 -24.00 10.00 -1.39
C LYS A 741 -22.74 9.39 -0.76
N ARG A 742 -22.12 8.42 -1.44
CA ARG A 742 -20.88 7.78 -0.97
C ARG A 742 -19.66 8.70 -1.11
N ASN A 743 -19.64 9.61 -2.09
CA ASN A 743 -18.51 10.50 -2.36
C ASN A 743 -18.62 11.91 -1.73
N LEU A 744 -19.76 12.24 -1.12
CA LEU A 744 -20.00 13.53 -0.44
C LEU A 744 -19.73 13.50 1.06
N ASN A 745 -19.78 12.30 1.65
CA ASN A 745 -19.28 12.05 2.99
C ASN A 745 -17.78 11.84 2.90
#